data_AF-V8PBX0-F1
#
_entry.id   AF-V8PBX0-F1
#
_cell.length_a   1.000
_cell.length_b   1.000
_cell.length_c   1.000
_cell.angle_alpha   90.00
_cell.angle_beta   90.00
_cell.angle_gamma   90.00
#
_symmetry.space_group_name_H-M   'P 1'
#
loop_
_entity.id
_entity.type
_entity.pdbx_description
1 polymer ?
#
loop_
_entity_poly.entity_id
_entity_poly.type
_entity_poly.pdbx_seq_one_letter_code
_entity_poly.pdbx_strand_id
1 'polypeptide(L)'
;MWKFLYDDDDDDDEDEGEHTALNKVLTISQNLKCYVLQQESKRLLRNTTLCARANMRNIVLLFLLVAFGLYWTQYKSSPKPIRTSIVHLFEWRWIDIALECERYLAQHGFAGVQVSPPNENLVIMNPWRPWWERYQPVSYKLCSRSGNESEFRDMVTRCNNVGVHIYVDAVFNHMLNSAAGSGNRGICNSYFNAEHHDFPSVPYSRFDFNDPICKTPSGDIENYSDPIQVRYCRLYGLLDLSQWKDDVRSKIIDFLNHLINLGVAGFRIDAAKHVRPEDINVILSKLNNLNARWFTKGSRPFVYQELGTVLRKWNGQKMANLKSWGESWHMMPSNKAFVFVDNHDNQRGHGSGGSSILTFWNPRLYKMAVGFMLAHPYGFTRIMSSYWWPKDIQNGTDLNDWVGPPSNSDGSIKPVTIYANETCGNGWICEHRWDEIRSMVIFRNVVNEEPITNWWDNNNNQVAFGRAGKGFVVFNNDDRNLSVILPTGLPAGVYCDVISGRKEGKACTGIQIHVTANGMAHFQINFQAKHSFIAIHVEAKLTENCNWEQRKTHYPRQYYNPNTLPGRTSIVHLFEWRWNDIALECERYLAPNGFGGVQISPPNENLVITTPWRPWWERYQPVSYKLCTRSGNETEFKDMVNRCNKVGVYIYVDAVVNHMCGAAAGSGHHSTCGSYFDSHKRDFPAKDYVRSKVAEYMNHLIDIGVAGFRIDASKHMWPGDMKAFLDKLKHLNTKWFAEGTRPFIFQEVIDQGGEAISSSEYFGNGRVTEFKYGAKLGTVIRKWHGEKMTYLNFMPSDKAVVFVDNHDNQRSHGGGGASILTFWDSRLYKMGVGFMLAHPYGFTRIMSSFSWPRYFENGEDINSWVGPPSYEDGSIKSVTINPDTTCGNGWICEHRWRQIRNMVIFRNVVDGQPFTNWWDNNSNQVAFGRGNQGFIVFNNDDWNLTATLQTGLPEGIYCDIISGQKEDNNCTGIKIQVHGDGTADFNISNFAEDPFVAIHTKAKL
;
A
#
# COMPACT_ATOMS: atom_id res chain seq x y z
N MET A 1 19.12 -5.01 -32.96
CA MET A 1 19.68 -6.04 -33.85
C MET A 1 20.73 -6.78 -33.04
N TRP A 2 20.59 -8.10 -32.92
CA TRP A 2 21.63 -8.98 -32.37
C TRP A 2 22.76 -9.09 -33.40
N LYS A 3 24.02 -9.19 -32.97
CA LYS A 3 25.04 -9.87 -33.77
C LYS A 3 25.92 -10.71 -32.85
N PHE A 4 25.77 -12.02 -33.07
CA PHE A 4 26.67 -13.08 -32.67
C PHE A 4 28.08 -12.84 -33.23
N LEU A 5 29.08 -13.30 -32.49
CA LEU A 5 30.38 -13.70 -33.03
C LEU A 5 30.51 -15.21 -32.79
N TYR A 6 30.42 -15.96 -33.88
CA TYR A 6 31.09 -17.23 -34.10
C TYR A 6 31.89 -16.99 -35.39
N ASP A 7 33.19 -17.26 -35.36
CA ASP A 7 34.01 -17.53 -36.53
C ASP A 7 34.20 -19.05 -36.56
N ASP A 8 33.90 -19.66 -37.70
CA ASP A 8 34.36 -20.99 -38.11
C ASP A 8 35.69 -20.82 -38.85
N ASP A 9 36.61 -21.78 -38.71
CA ASP A 9 37.14 -22.53 -39.87
C ASP A 9 38.10 -23.66 -39.42
N ASP A 10 37.99 -24.75 -40.18
CA ASP A 10 38.94 -25.84 -40.50
C ASP A 10 39.06 -27.12 -39.62
N ASP A 11 38.48 -28.17 -40.22
CA ASP A 11 39.08 -29.46 -40.60
C ASP A 11 38.93 -30.74 -39.73
N ASP A 12 38.58 -31.79 -40.50
CA ASP A 12 38.84 -33.23 -40.39
C ASP A 12 37.86 -34.20 -39.66
N ASP A 13 37.27 -35.02 -40.53
CA ASP A 13 37.17 -36.50 -40.51
C ASP A 13 36.10 -37.26 -39.69
N GLU A 14 35.20 -37.85 -40.48
CA GLU A 14 34.77 -39.26 -40.58
C GLU A 14 34.12 -40.04 -39.41
N ASP A 15 33.16 -40.87 -39.86
CA ASP A 15 32.65 -42.15 -39.34
C ASP A 15 31.41 -42.24 -38.42
N GLU A 16 30.30 -42.59 -39.09
CA GLU A 16 29.44 -43.78 -38.97
C GLU A 16 29.08 -44.42 -37.61
N GLY A 17 27.82 -44.90 -37.53
CA GLY A 17 27.46 -46.13 -36.81
C GLY A 17 26.54 -45.94 -35.59
N GLU A 18 25.21 -45.85 -35.74
CA GLU A 18 24.26 -46.97 -35.74
C GLU A 18 23.93 -47.62 -34.37
N HIS A 19 22.64 -47.96 -34.23
CA HIS A 19 22.05 -48.97 -33.35
C HIS A 19 21.54 -48.61 -31.91
N THR A 20 20.22 -48.37 -31.85
CA THR A 20 19.17 -49.24 -31.23
C THR A 20 19.56 -50.08 -30.00
N ALA A 21 18.73 -50.33 -28.99
CA ALA A 21 17.34 -50.04 -28.64
C ALA A 21 17.06 -50.76 -27.29
N LEU A 22 15.80 -50.68 -26.86
CA LEU A 22 15.08 -51.63 -25.99
C LEU A 22 15.17 -51.42 -24.47
N ASN A 23 14.12 -50.80 -23.93
CA ASN A 23 12.88 -51.48 -23.50
C ASN A 23 12.34 -51.11 -22.11
N LYS A 24 11.05 -50.74 -22.16
CA LYS A 24 9.94 -51.03 -21.23
C LYS A 24 9.84 -50.17 -19.94
N VAL A 25 8.94 -49.17 -19.86
CA VAL A 25 7.45 -49.18 -19.83
C VAL A 25 6.89 -49.43 -18.42
N LEU A 26 6.38 -48.34 -17.81
CA LEU A 26 5.10 -48.19 -17.06
C LEU A 26 4.90 -49.04 -15.76
N THR A 27 4.36 -48.61 -14.61
CA THR A 27 3.62 -47.41 -14.15
C THR A 27 3.34 -47.50 -12.63
N ILE A 28 2.86 -46.40 -12.05
CA ILE A 28 1.92 -46.24 -10.93
C ILE A 28 2.48 -45.96 -9.52
N SER A 29 1.81 -44.97 -8.93
CA SER A 29 2.06 -44.17 -7.76
C SER A 29 1.61 -44.79 -6.43
N GLN A 30 2.23 -44.26 -5.37
CA GLN A 30 1.63 -43.89 -4.06
C GLN A 30 1.10 -45.01 -3.16
N ASN A 31 1.81 -45.25 -2.06
CA ASN A 31 1.41 -44.91 -0.67
C ASN A 31 2.10 -45.83 0.35
N LEU A 32 2.95 -45.30 1.26
CA LEU A 32 2.76 -45.36 2.73
C LEU A 32 4.01 -44.91 3.51
N LYS A 33 3.79 -43.82 4.24
CA LYS A 33 4.30 -43.39 5.55
C LYS A 33 5.20 -44.30 6.42
N CYS A 34 6.21 -43.62 6.98
CA CYS A 34 6.55 -43.48 8.42
C CYS A 34 7.58 -44.42 9.11
N TYR A 35 8.59 -43.72 9.65
CA TYR A 35 9.18 -43.80 11.01
C TYR A 35 10.34 -44.76 11.32
N VAL A 36 11.12 -44.28 12.30
CA VAL A 36 12.18 -44.92 13.10
C VAL A 36 13.61 -44.83 12.54
N LEU A 37 14.43 -43.91 13.08
CA LEU A 37 15.48 -44.25 14.06
C LEU A 37 16.24 -43.00 14.53
N GLN A 38 16.13 -42.76 15.83
CA GLN A 38 16.93 -41.88 16.68
C GLN A 38 17.86 -42.79 17.50
N GLN A 39 19.02 -42.27 17.93
CA GLN A 39 20.12 -42.87 18.73
C GLN A 39 21.27 -43.41 17.85
N GLU A 40 22.51 -42.92 17.96
CA GLU A 40 23.36 -43.01 19.14
C GLU A 40 24.48 -41.95 19.10
N SER A 41 24.81 -41.43 20.28
CA SER A 41 26.02 -40.65 20.53
C SER A 41 26.77 -41.35 21.67
N LYS A 42 28.08 -41.58 21.48
CA LYS A 42 29.17 -41.59 22.49
C LYS A 42 30.26 -42.60 22.14
N ARG A 43 31.38 -42.10 21.59
CA ARG A 43 32.74 -42.47 22.02
C ARG A 43 33.74 -41.58 21.29
N LEU A 44 34.25 -40.56 21.99
CA LEU A 44 35.67 -40.16 22.02
C LEU A 44 35.81 -38.81 22.71
N LEU A 45 36.13 -38.87 24.00
CA LEU A 45 36.75 -37.81 24.77
C LEU A 45 38.06 -38.37 25.31
N ARG A 46 39.09 -37.52 25.36
CA ARG A 46 40.39 -37.61 26.07
C ARG A 46 41.61 -38.05 25.24
N ASN A 47 42.39 -37.09 24.74
CA ASN A 47 43.61 -36.63 25.42
C ASN A 47 44.20 -35.38 24.73
N THR A 48 44.65 -34.45 25.57
CA THR A 48 45.48 -33.26 25.36
C THR A 48 46.74 -33.56 24.51
N THR A 49 47.44 -32.65 23.80
CA THR A 49 47.96 -31.30 24.15
C THR A 49 48.73 -30.71 22.94
N LEU A 50 48.92 -29.38 22.93
CA LEU A 50 50.00 -28.61 22.26
C LEU A 50 50.02 -28.42 20.71
N CYS A 51 49.81 -27.15 20.32
CA CYS A 51 50.58 -26.32 19.37
C CYS A 51 51.31 -26.98 18.17
N ALA A 52 50.94 -26.60 16.94
CA ALA A 52 51.83 -25.88 16.01
C ALA A 52 51.11 -25.48 14.71
N ARG A 53 51.43 -24.26 14.26
CA ARG A 53 51.00 -23.56 13.03
C ARG A 53 51.45 -24.29 11.76
N ALA A 54 50.61 -24.34 10.73
CA ALA A 54 50.96 -23.96 9.35
C ALA A 54 49.75 -24.09 8.39
N ASN A 55 49.68 -23.18 7.42
CA ASN A 55 48.83 -23.19 6.22
C ASN A 55 47.39 -22.66 6.33
N MET A 56 47.26 -21.46 6.89
CA MET A 56 46.08 -20.60 6.81
C MET A 56 45.87 -19.95 5.41
N ARG A 57 46.82 -20.07 4.47
CA ARG A 57 46.80 -19.33 3.20
C ARG A 57 45.96 -20.01 2.09
N ASN A 58 45.92 -21.34 2.06
CA ASN A 58 45.13 -22.09 1.05
C ASN A 58 43.66 -22.27 1.45
N ILE A 59 43.36 -22.27 2.75
CA ILE A 59 41.99 -22.29 3.27
C ILE A 59 41.32 -20.92 3.05
N VAL A 60 42.05 -19.82 3.19
CA VAL A 60 41.50 -18.46 2.96
C VAL A 60 41.16 -18.23 1.47
N LEU A 61 41.91 -18.78 0.52
CA LEU A 61 41.56 -18.69 -0.91
C LEU A 61 40.33 -19.53 -1.30
N LEU A 62 40.16 -20.71 -0.71
CA LEU A 62 38.96 -21.54 -0.92
C LEU A 62 37.72 -20.91 -0.27
N PHE A 63 37.86 -20.34 0.93
CA PHE A 63 36.78 -19.59 1.59
C PHE A 63 36.47 -18.26 0.90
N LEU A 64 37.44 -17.59 0.27
CA LEU A 64 37.19 -16.37 -0.51
C LEU A 64 36.47 -16.66 -1.83
N LEU A 65 36.74 -17.78 -2.50
CA LEU A 65 36.03 -18.19 -3.71
C LEU A 65 34.60 -18.69 -3.40
N VAL A 66 34.40 -19.41 -2.29
CA VAL A 66 33.06 -19.80 -1.81
C VAL A 66 32.30 -18.60 -1.26
N ALA A 67 32.97 -17.65 -0.60
CA ALA A 67 32.35 -16.40 -0.16
C ALA A 67 31.98 -15.50 -1.34
N PHE A 68 32.81 -15.40 -2.39
CA PHE A 68 32.44 -14.67 -3.62
C PHE A 68 31.30 -15.36 -4.38
N GLY A 69 31.25 -16.69 -4.41
CA GLY A 69 30.13 -17.45 -5.00
C GLY A 69 28.80 -17.28 -4.23
N LEU A 70 28.86 -17.21 -2.90
CA LEU A 70 27.67 -17.00 -2.05
C LEU A 70 27.24 -15.52 -1.94
N TYR A 71 28.17 -14.57 -2.18
CA TYR A 71 27.86 -13.13 -2.18
C TYR A 71 27.05 -12.69 -3.41
N TRP A 72 27.06 -13.46 -4.50
CA TRP A 72 26.27 -13.18 -5.72
C TRP A 72 24.86 -13.81 -5.72
N THR A 73 24.53 -14.69 -4.78
CA THR A 73 23.20 -15.34 -4.72
C THR A 73 22.22 -14.75 -3.71
N GLN A 74 22.60 -13.73 -2.92
CA GLN A 74 21.73 -13.17 -1.87
C GLN A 74 21.34 -11.70 -2.04
N TYR A 75 21.59 -11.10 -3.21
CA TYR A 75 20.93 -9.87 -3.66
C TYR A 75 19.72 -10.20 -4.54
N LYS A 76 18.69 -10.81 -3.98
CA LYS A 76 17.32 -10.63 -4.49
C LYS A 76 16.56 -9.84 -3.46
N SER A 77 16.62 -8.51 -3.61
CA SER A 77 15.58 -7.61 -3.10
C SER A 77 14.21 -8.23 -3.36
N SER A 78 13.30 -8.14 -2.40
CA SER A 78 11.89 -8.46 -2.65
C SER A 78 11.49 -7.78 -3.97
N PRO A 79 10.95 -8.51 -4.96
CA PRO A 79 10.69 -7.93 -6.27
C PRO A 79 9.82 -6.70 -6.10
N LYS A 80 10.21 -5.58 -6.73
CA LYS A 80 9.33 -4.42 -6.86
C LYS A 80 7.95 -4.91 -7.36
N PRO A 81 6.83 -4.32 -6.93
CA PRO A 81 5.52 -4.68 -7.44
C PRO A 81 5.57 -4.67 -8.97
N ILE A 82 5.16 -5.77 -9.60
CA ILE A 82 5.19 -5.89 -11.05
C ILE A 82 4.14 -4.92 -11.60
N ARG A 83 4.59 -3.95 -12.41
CA ARG A 83 3.72 -2.98 -13.08
C ARG A 83 3.88 -3.16 -14.59
N THR A 84 2.80 -3.45 -15.28
CA THR A 84 2.83 -4.00 -16.65
C THR A 84 2.23 -3.09 -17.72
N SER A 85 1.70 -1.92 -17.33
CA SER A 85 1.00 -1.01 -18.22
C SER A 85 1.38 0.44 -17.99
N ILE A 86 1.44 1.23 -19.06
CA ILE A 86 1.58 2.69 -18.97
C ILE A 86 0.27 3.39 -19.39
N VAL A 87 0.11 4.64 -19.01
CA VAL A 87 -1.02 5.49 -19.44
C VAL A 87 -0.52 6.67 -20.26
N HIS A 88 -1.19 7.01 -21.35
CA HIS A 88 -0.96 8.28 -22.06
C HIS A 88 -1.83 9.37 -21.45
N LEU A 89 -1.26 10.24 -20.61
CA LEU A 89 -1.95 11.41 -20.08
C LEU A 89 -1.87 12.54 -21.11
N PHE A 90 -2.65 12.39 -22.17
CA PHE A 90 -2.56 13.22 -23.38
C PHE A 90 -2.92 14.68 -23.09
N GLU A 91 -1.99 15.59 -23.39
CA GLU A 91 -2.07 17.05 -23.16
C GLU A 91 -2.13 17.49 -21.68
N TRP A 92 -1.89 16.61 -20.71
CA TRP A 92 -1.90 17.01 -19.29
C TRP A 92 -0.75 17.95 -18.96
N ARG A 93 -0.96 18.83 -17.97
CA ARG A 93 0.10 19.69 -17.42
C ARG A 93 1.04 18.89 -16.52
N TRP A 94 2.30 19.30 -16.43
CA TRP A 94 3.32 18.60 -15.64
C TRP A 94 2.92 18.47 -14.17
N ILE A 95 2.36 19.53 -13.58
CA ILE A 95 1.90 19.52 -12.19
C ILE A 95 0.75 18.52 -11.96
N ASP A 96 -0.17 18.38 -12.92
CA ASP A 96 -1.30 17.46 -12.80
C ASP A 96 -0.81 16.01 -12.90
N ILE A 97 0.15 15.73 -13.78
CA ILE A 97 0.79 14.41 -13.90
C ILE A 97 1.54 14.05 -12.61
N ALA A 98 2.29 15.01 -12.03
CA ALA A 98 3.02 14.79 -10.79
C ALA A 98 2.08 14.39 -9.63
N LEU A 99 0.96 15.12 -9.48
CA LEU A 99 -0.08 14.82 -8.51
C LEU A 99 -0.73 13.46 -8.80
N GLU A 100 -1.00 13.15 -10.08
CA GLU A 100 -1.62 11.90 -10.51
C GLU A 100 -0.74 10.68 -10.21
N CYS A 101 0.59 10.81 -10.39
CA CYS A 101 1.56 9.78 -10.00
C CYS A 101 1.44 9.41 -8.51
N GLU A 102 1.38 10.42 -7.63
CA GLU A 102 1.37 10.24 -6.17
C GLU A 102 0.00 9.79 -5.64
N ARG A 103 -1.07 10.45 -6.09
CA ARG A 103 -2.42 10.23 -5.56
C ARG A 103 -3.14 9.03 -6.16
N TYR A 104 -2.68 8.51 -7.31
CA TYR A 104 -3.45 7.51 -8.05
C TYR A 104 -2.60 6.42 -8.72
N LEU A 105 -1.72 6.78 -9.65
CA LEU A 105 -1.06 5.80 -10.54
C LEU A 105 -0.18 4.80 -9.77
N ALA A 106 0.57 5.28 -8.77
CA ALA A 106 1.40 4.43 -7.93
C ALA A 106 0.58 3.42 -7.11
N GLN A 107 -0.58 3.85 -6.60
CA GLN A 107 -1.46 3.06 -5.76
C GLN A 107 -2.21 1.97 -6.56
N HIS A 108 -2.45 2.23 -7.84
CA HIS A 108 -3.21 1.34 -8.73
C HIS A 108 -2.32 0.57 -9.72
N GLY A 109 -1.01 0.55 -9.50
CA GLY A 109 -0.09 -0.35 -10.19
C GLY A 109 0.26 0.04 -11.63
N PHE A 110 0.15 1.31 -12.00
CA PHE A 110 0.63 1.80 -13.30
C PHE A 110 2.16 1.91 -13.34
N ALA A 111 2.77 1.39 -14.39
CA ALA A 111 4.22 1.40 -14.58
C ALA A 111 4.77 2.78 -14.93
N GLY A 112 3.96 3.62 -15.56
CA GLY A 112 4.39 4.94 -16.00
C GLY A 112 3.40 5.69 -16.85
N VAL A 113 3.85 6.85 -17.32
CA VAL A 113 3.08 7.83 -18.08
C VAL A 113 3.81 8.15 -19.38
N GLN A 114 3.13 7.99 -20.52
CA GLN A 114 3.52 8.69 -21.74
C GLN A 114 3.03 10.14 -21.63
N VAL A 115 3.94 11.08 -21.82
CA VAL A 115 3.65 12.52 -21.84
C VAL A 115 3.65 13.05 -23.27
N SER A 116 2.82 14.05 -23.55
CA SER A 116 2.86 14.80 -24.82
C SER A 116 4.22 15.50 -25.03
N PRO A 117 4.58 15.88 -26.28
CA PRO A 117 5.90 16.42 -26.61
C PRO A 117 6.32 17.59 -25.69
N PRO A 118 7.38 17.46 -24.89
CA PRO A 118 7.73 18.46 -23.87
C PRO A 118 8.56 19.62 -24.41
N ASN A 119 9.06 19.51 -25.64
CA ASN A 119 9.85 20.55 -26.29
C ASN A 119 8.98 21.69 -26.82
N GLU A 120 9.61 22.83 -27.09
CA GLU A 120 8.97 24.01 -27.66
C GLU A 120 8.38 23.72 -29.04
N ASN A 121 7.12 24.09 -29.20
CA ASN A 121 6.35 23.93 -30.43
C ASN A 121 5.77 25.25 -30.93
N LEU A 122 5.28 25.24 -32.17
CA LEU A 122 4.59 26.36 -32.79
C LEU A 122 3.25 26.66 -32.09
N VAL A 123 2.94 27.94 -31.89
CA VAL A 123 1.62 28.39 -31.44
C VAL A 123 0.72 28.67 -32.64
N ILE A 124 -0.39 27.94 -32.74
CA ILE A 124 -1.33 28.07 -33.86
C ILE A 124 -2.64 28.67 -33.37
N MET A 125 -3.04 29.81 -33.96
CA MET A 125 -4.24 30.54 -33.57
C MET A 125 -5.43 30.31 -34.52
N ASN A 126 -5.18 29.76 -35.71
CA ASN A 126 -6.22 29.36 -36.66
C ASN A 126 -5.89 27.97 -37.24
N PRO A 127 -6.63 26.91 -36.88
CA PRO A 127 -7.68 26.91 -35.84
C PRO A 127 -7.10 27.20 -34.44
N TRP A 128 -7.93 27.53 -33.45
CA TRP A 128 -7.44 28.01 -32.15
C TRP A 128 -6.81 26.87 -31.32
N ARG A 129 -5.48 26.92 -31.14
CA ARG A 129 -4.69 26.10 -30.22
C ARG A 129 -4.91 24.58 -30.38
N PRO A 130 -4.80 24.02 -31.60
CA PRO A 130 -5.08 22.61 -31.86
C PRO A 130 -4.12 21.70 -31.10
N TRP A 131 -4.48 20.44 -30.88
CA TRP A 131 -3.59 19.48 -30.19
C TRP A 131 -2.32 19.18 -31.01
N TRP A 132 -2.47 19.12 -32.33
CA TRP A 132 -1.38 18.79 -33.25
C TRP A 132 -0.34 19.91 -33.38
N GLU A 133 -0.56 21.09 -32.78
CA GLU A 133 0.46 22.15 -32.71
C GLU A 133 1.74 21.66 -31.99
N ARG A 134 1.63 20.69 -31.08
CA ARG A 134 2.77 20.10 -30.34
C ARG A 134 3.67 19.21 -31.18
N TYR A 135 3.20 18.74 -32.32
CA TYR A 135 3.98 17.97 -33.30
C TYR A 135 4.61 18.88 -34.36
N GLN A 136 4.74 20.18 -34.07
CA GLN A 136 5.45 21.14 -34.91
C GLN A 136 6.56 21.81 -34.09
N PRO A 137 7.72 21.14 -33.89
CA PRO A 137 8.81 21.68 -33.11
C PRO A 137 9.34 23.00 -33.64
N VAL A 138 9.67 23.91 -32.72
CA VAL A 138 10.43 25.15 -32.99
C VAL A 138 11.83 25.04 -32.40
N SER A 139 11.95 24.44 -31.21
CA SER A 139 13.24 24.15 -30.57
C SER A 139 13.16 22.95 -29.63
N TYR A 140 14.30 22.57 -29.06
CA TYR A 140 14.39 21.52 -28.04
C TYR A 140 14.32 22.06 -26.60
N LYS A 141 13.99 23.34 -26.39
CA LYS A 141 13.74 23.89 -25.05
C LYS A 141 12.57 23.17 -24.41
N LEU A 142 12.69 22.78 -23.14
CA LEU A 142 11.59 22.17 -22.39
C LEU A 142 10.62 23.23 -21.88
N CYS A 143 9.83 23.79 -22.80
CA CYS A 143 8.72 24.65 -22.44
C CYS A 143 7.59 24.46 -23.46
N SER A 144 6.41 24.19 -22.94
CA SER A 144 5.22 23.83 -23.70
C SER A 144 3.97 24.32 -22.98
N ARG A 145 2.79 24.12 -23.57
CA ARG A 145 1.52 24.38 -22.87
C ARG A 145 1.34 23.59 -21.57
N SER A 146 2.04 22.47 -21.41
CA SER A 146 2.02 21.66 -20.18
C SER A 146 2.86 22.25 -19.04
N GLY A 147 3.76 23.20 -19.32
CA GLY A 147 4.65 23.83 -18.35
C GLY A 147 6.09 23.97 -18.83
N ASN A 148 6.93 24.54 -17.97
CA ASN A 148 8.35 24.79 -18.20
C ASN A 148 9.26 23.64 -17.71
N GLU A 149 10.58 23.78 -17.90
CA GLU A 149 11.57 22.74 -17.53
C GLU A 149 11.56 22.42 -16.03
N SER A 150 11.39 23.43 -15.17
CA SER A 150 11.37 23.23 -13.72
C SER A 150 10.18 22.37 -13.32
N GLU A 151 9.01 22.65 -13.88
CA GLU A 151 7.79 21.86 -13.65
C GLU A 151 7.90 20.45 -14.25
N PHE A 152 8.53 20.30 -15.43
CA PHE A 152 8.80 19.00 -16.03
C PHE A 152 9.74 18.16 -15.16
N ARG A 153 10.82 18.77 -14.64
CA ARG A 153 11.78 18.12 -13.73
C ARG A 153 11.13 17.73 -12.40
N ASP A 154 10.27 18.58 -11.85
CA ASP A 154 9.48 18.28 -10.64
C ASP A 154 8.60 17.05 -10.86
N MET A 155 7.83 17.03 -11.97
CA MET A 155 7.00 15.90 -12.35
C MET A 155 7.80 14.61 -12.48
N VAL A 156 8.90 14.61 -13.24
CA VAL A 156 9.75 13.42 -13.42
C VAL A 156 10.30 12.93 -12.08
N THR A 157 10.75 13.85 -11.23
CA THR A 157 11.30 13.52 -9.90
C THR A 157 10.25 12.88 -9.01
N ARG A 158 9.06 13.50 -8.89
CA ARG A 158 7.97 13.02 -8.04
C ARG A 158 7.41 11.68 -8.50
N CYS A 159 7.17 11.53 -9.80
CA CYS A 159 6.72 10.26 -10.38
C CYS A 159 7.74 9.13 -10.13
N ASN A 160 9.04 9.37 -10.39
CA ASN A 160 10.06 8.35 -10.16
C ASN A 160 10.20 7.98 -8.67
N ASN A 161 10.02 8.93 -7.75
CA ASN A 161 10.06 8.66 -6.30
C ASN A 161 8.95 7.72 -5.83
N VAL A 162 7.80 7.69 -6.53
CA VAL A 162 6.69 6.75 -6.27
C VAL A 162 6.69 5.51 -7.20
N GLY A 163 7.77 5.33 -7.97
CA GLY A 163 7.98 4.21 -8.87
C GLY A 163 7.13 4.23 -10.14
N VAL A 164 6.58 5.39 -10.51
CA VAL A 164 5.85 5.61 -11.78
C VAL A 164 6.80 6.32 -12.74
N HIS A 165 7.08 5.72 -13.89
CA HIS A 165 8.12 6.22 -14.79
C HIS A 165 7.56 7.13 -15.90
N ILE A 166 8.38 8.05 -16.41
CA ILE A 166 7.97 8.98 -17.50
C ILE A 166 8.56 8.52 -18.83
N TYR A 167 7.71 8.47 -19.85
CA TYR A 167 8.07 8.18 -21.24
C TYR A 167 7.73 9.38 -22.10
N VAL A 168 8.73 9.96 -22.76
CA VAL A 168 8.55 11.19 -23.54
C VAL A 168 8.13 10.86 -24.97
N ASP A 169 7.11 11.57 -25.48
CA ASP A 169 6.84 11.64 -26.91
C ASP A 169 7.91 12.52 -27.59
N ALA A 170 8.80 11.90 -28.35
CA ALA A 170 9.97 12.52 -28.93
C ALA A 170 9.74 12.83 -30.41
N VAL A 171 9.56 14.11 -30.72
CA VAL A 171 9.36 14.61 -32.10
C VAL A 171 10.69 15.13 -32.63
N PHE A 172 11.37 14.31 -33.43
CA PHE A 172 12.63 14.68 -34.07
C PHE A 172 12.74 14.25 -35.55
N ASN A 173 11.67 13.72 -36.13
CA ASN A 173 11.60 13.52 -37.57
C ASN A 173 11.66 14.86 -38.32
N HIS A 174 10.87 15.82 -37.84
CA HIS A 174 10.61 17.07 -38.54
C HIS A 174 10.64 18.25 -37.56
N MET A 175 10.70 19.45 -38.11
CA MET A 175 10.33 20.70 -37.42
C MET A 175 8.90 21.10 -37.84
N LEU A 176 8.49 22.34 -37.58
CA LEU A 176 7.19 22.86 -38.01
C LEU A 176 6.93 22.82 -39.52
N ASN A 177 5.68 23.09 -39.90
CA ASN A 177 5.25 23.10 -41.29
C ASN A 177 5.94 24.19 -42.11
N SER A 178 6.37 23.89 -43.33
CA SER A 178 7.05 24.83 -44.24
C SER A 178 6.23 26.08 -44.56
N ALA A 179 4.90 26.00 -44.46
CA ALA A 179 3.99 27.13 -44.67
C ALA A 179 3.76 27.98 -43.41
N ALA A 180 4.44 27.69 -42.29
CA ALA A 180 4.20 28.40 -41.04
C ALA A 180 4.61 29.89 -41.08
N GLY A 181 5.42 30.32 -42.05
CA GLY A 181 5.96 31.68 -42.15
C GLY A 181 7.18 31.90 -41.25
N SER A 182 7.39 33.12 -40.75
CA SER A 182 8.48 33.44 -39.82
C SER A 182 7.97 34.19 -38.58
N GLY A 183 8.84 34.35 -37.57
CA GLY A 183 8.61 35.16 -36.38
C GLY A 183 8.75 34.40 -35.05
N ASN A 184 8.46 35.11 -33.95
CA ASN A 184 8.58 34.57 -32.59
C ASN A 184 7.27 33.90 -32.14
N ARG A 185 6.85 32.87 -32.88
CA ARG A 185 5.60 32.14 -32.61
C ARG A 185 5.83 30.77 -31.97
N GLY A 186 7.04 30.48 -31.49
CA GLY A 186 7.25 29.38 -30.56
C GLY A 186 6.63 29.67 -29.20
N ILE A 187 6.14 28.64 -28.50
CA ILE A 187 5.51 28.80 -27.19
C ILE A 187 6.46 29.38 -26.12
N CYS A 188 7.79 29.32 -26.34
CA CYS A 188 8.81 29.96 -25.51
C CYS A 188 9.41 31.20 -26.18
N ASN A 189 8.67 31.80 -27.12
CA ASN A 189 9.03 33.01 -27.86
C ASN A 189 10.30 32.85 -28.73
N SER A 190 10.71 31.62 -29.08
CA SER A 190 11.80 31.42 -30.03
C SER A 190 11.41 31.90 -31.43
N TYR A 191 12.35 32.59 -32.08
CA TYR A 191 12.27 32.93 -33.50
C TYR A 191 12.47 31.68 -34.36
N PHE A 192 11.77 31.64 -35.50
CA PHE A 192 12.05 30.76 -36.61
C PHE A 192 11.74 31.46 -37.94
N ASN A 193 12.25 30.92 -39.04
CA ASN A 193 11.83 31.24 -40.39
C ASN A 193 11.66 29.95 -41.20
N ALA A 194 10.41 29.54 -41.43
CA ALA A 194 10.10 28.30 -42.14
C ALA A 194 10.54 28.34 -43.61
N GLU A 195 10.40 29.48 -44.28
CA GLU A 195 10.78 29.67 -45.68
C GLU A 195 12.30 29.49 -45.89
N HIS A 196 13.10 30.03 -44.96
CA HIS A 196 14.55 29.91 -45.00
C HIS A 196 15.11 28.74 -44.19
N HIS A 197 14.23 27.91 -43.62
CA HIS A 197 14.58 26.75 -42.81
C HIS A 197 15.53 27.12 -41.65
N ASP A 198 15.30 28.28 -41.03
CA ASP A 198 16.14 28.83 -39.98
C ASP A 198 15.48 28.69 -38.61
N PHE A 199 16.15 27.95 -37.72
CA PHE A 199 15.70 27.62 -36.37
C PHE A 199 16.81 27.92 -35.36
N PRO A 200 17.14 29.20 -35.11
CA PRO A 200 18.35 29.58 -34.36
C PRO A 200 18.37 29.11 -32.91
N SER A 201 17.21 28.78 -32.32
CA SER A 201 17.13 28.23 -30.96
C SER A 201 17.61 26.78 -30.84
N VAL A 202 17.89 26.08 -31.95
CA VAL A 202 18.46 24.73 -31.92
C VAL A 202 19.99 24.69 -32.04
N PRO A 203 20.71 25.31 -32.99
CA PRO A 203 20.36 26.05 -34.22
C PRO A 203 20.31 25.17 -35.48
N TYR A 204 19.20 25.08 -36.21
CA TYR A 204 19.15 24.45 -37.55
C TYR A 204 19.09 25.49 -38.66
N SER A 205 19.67 25.15 -39.80
CA SER A 205 19.64 25.93 -41.06
C SER A 205 19.09 25.08 -42.19
N ARG A 206 18.87 25.66 -43.38
CA ARG A 206 18.48 24.94 -44.60
C ARG A 206 19.34 23.71 -44.95
N PHE A 207 20.58 23.65 -44.46
CA PHE A 207 21.45 22.50 -44.73
C PHE A 207 21.13 21.30 -43.84
N ASP A 208 20.32 21.46 -42.81
CA ASP A 208 19.94 20.42 -41.87
C ASP A 208 18.65 19.69 -42.27
N PHE A 209 18.09 19.98 -43.45
CA PHE A 209 16.83 19.44 -43.96
C PHE A 209 17.00 18.68 -45.28
N ASN A 210 16.07 17.75 -45.54
CA ASN A 210 16.12 16.81 -46.67
C ASN A 210 15.62 17.38 -48.01
N ASP A 211 15.31 18.68 -48.12
CA ASP A 211 14.83 19.32 -49.36
C ASP A 211 15.66 18.98 -50.61
N PRO A 212 17.02 18.93 -50.56
CA PRO A 212 17.81 18.56 -51.74
C PRO A 212 17.67 17.08 -52.14
N ILE A 213 17.27 16.22 -51.20
CA ILE A 213 17.17 14.76 -51.39
C ILE A 213 15.78 14.38 -51.87
N CYS A 214 14.73 15.00 -51.34
CA CYS A 214 13.36 14.77 -51.80
C CYS A 214 13.21 15.10 -53.29
N LYS A 215 12.60 14.18 -54.06
CA LYS A 215 12.43 14.30 -55.52
C LYS A 215 10.98 14.47 -55.96
N THR A 216 10.04 14.57 -55.02
CA THR A 216 8.63 14.79 -55.36
C THR A 216 8.41 16.24 -55.81
N PRO A 217 7.51 16.51 -56.77
CA PRO A 217 7.23 17.87 -57.24
C PRO A 217 6.76 18.82 -56.14
N SER A 218 5.98 18.31 -55.17
CA SER A 218 5.52 19.10 -54.03
C SER A 218 6.58 19.26 -52.93
N GLY A 219 7.61 18.41 -52.91
CA GLY A 219 8.51 18.22 -51.77
C GLY A 219 7.86 17.51 -50.57
N ASP A 220 6.61 17.06 -50.69
CA ASP A 220 5.88 16.26 -49.71
C ASP A 220 5.87 14.78 -50.09
N ILE A 221 5.46 13.92 -49.16
CA ILE A 221 5.18 12.50 -49.44
C ILE A 221 3.89 12.39 -50.26
N GLU A 222 3.99 11.83 -51.47
CA GLU A 222 2.87 11.68 -52.42
C GLU A 222 2.44 10.21 -52.61
N ASN A 223 3.37 9.27 -52.40
CA ASN A 223 3.20 7.84 -52.60
C ASN A 223 3.89 7.05 -51.48
N TYR A 224 3.08 6.46 -50.60
CA TYR A 224 3.54 5.64 -49.48
C TYR A 224 4.14 4.28 -49.87
N SER A 225 4.06 3.89 -51.14
CA SER A 225 4.71 2.67 -51.66
C SER A 225 6.18 2.88 -52.01
N ASP A 226 6.65 4.13 -52.06
CA ASP A 226 8.04 4.47 -52.30
C ASP A 226 8.74 4.80 -50.97
N PRO A 227 9.62 3.93 -50.47
CA PRO A 227 10.29 4.12 -49.18
C PRO A 227 11.27 5.29 -49.17
N ILE A 228 11.72 5.79 -50.32
CA ILE A 228 12.63 6.93 -50.40
C ILE A 228 11.85 8.20 -50.06
N GLN A 229 10.76 8.50 -50.77
CA GLN A 229 9.98 9.69 -50.44
C GLN A 229 9.41 9.63 -49.02
N VAL A 230 8.97 8.46 -48.54
CA VAL A 230 8.41 8.30 -47.19
C VAL A 230 9.40 8.73 -46.09
N ARG A 231 10.72 8.65 -46.34
CA ARG A 231 11.78 8.93 -45.36
C ARG A 231 12.60 10.19 -45.61
N TYR A 232 12.39 10.87 -46.74
CA TYR A 232 13.17 12.04 -47.14
C TYR A 232 12.34 13.23 -47.58
N CYS A 233 11.03 13.05 -47.79
CA CYS A 233 10.10 14.11 -48.13
C CYS A 233 9.25 14.49 -46.92
N ARG A 234 8.69 15.70 -46.98
CA ARG A 234 7.94 16.29 -45.87
C ARG A 234 6.63 15.54 -45.64
N LEU A 235 6.38 15.18 -44.38
CA LEU A 235 5.09 14.61 -43.96
C LEU A 235 4.09 15.74 -43.79
N TYR A 236 3.11 15.88 -44.69
CA TYR A 236 2.11 16.97 -44.65
C TYR A 236 2.75 18.37 -44.55
N GLY A 237 3.83 18.63 -45.30
CA GLY A 237 4.56 19.90 -45.27
C GLY A 237 5.46 20.12 -44.05
N LEU A 238 5.57 19.17 -43.11
CA LEU A 238 6.47 19.27 -41.97
C LEU A 238 7.93 19.18 -42.42
N LEU A 239 8.74 20.19 -42.10
CA LEU A 239 10.13 20.31 -42.56
C LEU A 239 10.98 19.13 -42.06
N ASP A 240 11.43 18.30 -43.00
CA ASP A 240 12.01 16.98 -42.72
C ASP A 240 13.51 17.07 -42.46
N LEU A 241 13.96 16.67 -41.26
CA LEU A 241 15.35 16.81 -40.84
C LEU A 241 16.26 15.79 -41.54
N SER A 242 17.50 16.16 -41.85
CA SER A 242 18.52 15.25 -42.35
C SER A 242 19.18 14.46 -41.21
N GLN A 243 18.47 13.50 -40.60
CA GLN A 243 19.02 12.72 -39.47
C GLN A 243 20.16 11.77 -39.88
N TRP A 244 20.55 11.74 -41.15
CA TRP A 244 21.77 11.06 -41.60
C TRP A 244 23.05 11.88 -41.34
N LYS A 245 22.92 13.19 -41.12
CA LYS A 245 24.03 14.08 -40.77
C LYS A 245 24.36 14.01 -39.29
N ASP A 246 25.64 13.94 -38.97
CA ASP A 246 26.08 13.83 -37.59
C ASP A 246 25.76 15.05 -36.74
N ASP A 247 25.78 16.26 -37.30
CA ASP A 247 25.40 17.49 -36.59
C ASP A 247 23.92 17.47 -36.18
N VAL A 248 23.03 16.98 -37.05
CA VAL A 248 21.60 16.83 -36.76
C VAL A 248 21.37 15.77 -35.69
N ARG A 249 22.01 14.59 -35.84
CA ARG A 249 21.94 13.53 -34.83
C ARG A 249 22.43 14.02 -33.47
N SER A 250 23.54 14.77 -33.43
CA SER A 250 24.13 15.23 -32.18
C SER A 250 23.17 16.14 -31.41
N LYS A 251 22.51 17.09 -32.09
CA LYS A 251 21.49 17.96 -31.47
C LYS A 251 20.29 17.15 -30.93
N ILE A 252 19.85 16.13 -31.66
CA ILE A 252 18.79 15.20 -31.21
C ILE A 252 19.25 14.39 -29.99
N ILE A 253 20.47 13.85 -30.02
CA ILE A 253 21.06 13.06 -28.94
C ILE A 253 21.20 13.93 -27.68
N ASP A 254 21.64 15.18 -27.80
CA ASP A 254 21.76 16.10 -26.68
C ASP A 254 20.41 16.38 -26.02
N PHE A 255 19.37 16.61 -26.82
CA PHE A 255 18.00 16.76 -26.34
C PHE A 255 17.51 15.51 -25.58
N LEU A 256 17.67 14.32 -26.15
CA LEU A 256 17.24 13.07 -25.53
C LEU A 256 18.06 12.75 -24.27
N ASN A 257 19.37 13.03 -24.27
CA ASN A 257 20.25 12.84 -23.13
C ASN A 257 19.95 13.84 -22.00
N HIS A 258 19.55 15.08 -22.31
CA HIS A 258 19.04 16.02 -21.32
C HIS A 258 17.84 15.42 -20.59
N LEU A 259 16.84 14.91 -21.33
CA LEU A 259 15.66 14.25 -20.77
C LEU A 259 16.01 13.01 -19.91
N ILE A 260 16.93 12.16 -20.37
CA ILE A 260 17.43 11.01 -19.57
C ILE A 260 18.06 11.49 -18.27
N ASN A 261 18.88 12.55 -18.32
CA ASN A 261 19.52 13.11 -17.13
C ASN A 261 18.50 13.66 -16.13
N LEU A 262 17.36 14.19 -16.60
CA LEU A 262 16.23 14.59 -15.74
C LEU A 262 15.54 13.41 -15.06
N GLY A 263 15.68 12.19 -15.58
CA GLY A 263 15.11 10.96 -15.03
C GLY A 263 14.04 10.31 -15.90
N VAL A 264 13.87 10.72 -17.16
CA VAL A 264 12.98 10.06 -18.12
C VAL A 264 13.43 8.60 -18.34
N ALA A 265 12.47 7.67 -18.36
CA ALA A 265 12.73 6.23 -18.46
C ALA A 265 12.76 5.70 -19.90
N GLY A 266 12.26 6.49 -20.85
CA GLY A 266 12.12 6.03 -22.22
C GLY A 266 11.42 7.01 -23.15
N PHE A 267 11.24 6.59 -24.39
CA PHE A 267 10.75 7.45 -25.47
C PHE A 267 9.76 6.71 -26.39
N ARG A 268 8.67 7.39 -26.73
CA ARG A 268 7.91 7.11 -27.96
C ARG A 268 8.58 7.91 -29.08
N ILE A 269 9.09 7.25 -30.11
CA ILE A 269 9.62 7.96 -31.28
C ILE A 269 8.45 8.28 -32.20
N ASP A 270 8.12 9.58 -32.27
CA ASP A 270 7.12 10.07 -33.22
C ASP A 270 7.56 9.85 -34.67
N ALA A 271 6.57 9.60 -35.55
CA ALA A 271 6.78 9.49 -36.98
C ALA A 271 7.94 8.55 -37.38
N ALA A 272 8.25 7.51 -36.58
CA ALA A 272 9.41 6.64 -36.80
C ALA A 272 9.45 5.98 -38.20
N LYS A 273 8.30 5.85 -38.88
CA LYS A 273 8.19 5.34 -40.26
C LYS A 273 8.95 6.23 -41.27
N HIS A 274 9.03 7.51 -40.95
CA HIS A 274 9.58 8.59 -41.76
C HIS A 274 11.06 8.87 -41.45
N VAL A 275 11.64 8.20 -40.46
CA VAL A 275 13.08 8.24 -40.20
C VAL A 275 13.71 6.93 -40.64
N ARG A 276 14.93 6.98 -41.20
CA ARG A 276 15.64 5.75 -41.58
C ARG A 276 15.99 4.93 -40.33
N PRO A 277 15.76 3.60 -40.32
CA PRO A 277 16.13 2.74 -39.20
C PRO A 277 17.62 2.84 -38.82
N GLU A 278 18.50 3.06 -39.80
CA GLU A 278 19.93 3.25 -39.60
C GLU A 278 20.21 4.50 -38.76
N ASP A 279 19.51 5.60 -39.03
CA ASP A 279 19.66 6.86 -38.31
C ASP A 279 19.12 6.76 -36.88
N ILE A 280 17.95 6.11 -36.71
CA ILE A 280 17.42 5.79 -35.38
C ILE A 280 18.43 4.95 -34.59
N ASN A 281 19.02 3.91 -35.21
CA ASN A 281 19.98 3.05 -34.53
C ASN A 281 21.23 3.82 -34.07
N VAL A 282 21.75 4.73 -34.89
CA VAL A 282 22.89 5.59 -34.50
C VAL A 282 22.50 6.49 -33.32
N ILE A 283 21.37 7.17 -33.40
CA ILE A 283 20.87 8.04 -32.30
C ILE A 283 20.73 7.23 -31.02
N LEU A 284 20.01 6.11 -31.06
CA LEU A 284 19.77 5.27 -29.90
C LEU A 284 21.06 4.71 -29.31
N SER A 285 22.03 4.30 -30.14
CA SER A 285 23.32 3.76 -29.67
C SER A 285 24.14 4.75 -28.84
N LYS A 286 23.95 6.07 -29.08
CA LYS A 286 24.67 7.16 -28.42
C LYS A 286 23.93 7.77 -27.23
N LEU A 287 22.73 7.27 -26.90
CA LEU A 287 22.01 7.72 -25.71
C LEU A 287 22.73 7.29 -24.43
N ASN A 288 22.63 8.09 -23.38
CA ASN A 288 23.07 7.76 -22.04
C ASN A 288 22.29 6.57 -21.48
N ASN A 289 22.88 5.91 -20.49
CA ASN A 289 22.12 5.01 -19.62
C ASN A 289 21.18 5.85 -18.73
N LEU A 290 20.09 5.24 -18.29
CA LEU A 290 19.11 5.85 -17.40
C LEU A 290 19.76 6.36 -16.10
N ASN A 291 19.21 7.45 -15.56
CA ASN A 291 19.74 8.09 -14.37
C ASN A 291 19.77 7.11 -13.17
N ALA A 292 20.98 6.81 -12.69
CA ALA A 292 21.23 5.81 -11.64
C ALA A 292 20.62 6.17 -10.28
N ARG A 293 20.08 7.39 -10.11
CA ARG A 293 19.31 7.78 -8.93
C ARG A 293 18.03 6.94 -8.77
N TRP A 294 17.37 6.57 -9.88
CA TRP A 294 16.10 5.85 -9.85
C TRP A 294 16.13 4.50 -10.57
N PHE A 295 17.09 4.32 -11.49
CA PHE A 295 17.23 3.11 -12.29
C PHE A 295 18.51 2.35 -11.94
N THR A 296 18.52 1.05 -12.22
CA THR A 296 19.72 0.23 -12.06
C THR A 296 20.84 0.78 -12.95
N LYS A 297 22.07 0.85 -12.41
CA LYS A 297 23.22 1.31 -13.19
C LYS A 297 23.37 0.47 -14.45
N GLY A 298 23.47 1.12 -15.61
CA GLY A 298 23.56 0.46 -16.92
C GLY A 298 22.21 0.20 -17.60
N SER A 299 21.08 0.50 -16.97
CA SER A 299 19.77 0.39 -17.62
C SER A 299 19.68 1.32 -18.84
N ARG A 300 19.17 0.79 -19.94
CA ARG A 300 18.91 1.53 -21.18
C ARG A 300 17.49 2.10 -21.20
N PRO A 301 17.24 3.26 -21.83
CA PRO A 301 15.90 3.78 -21.99
C PRO A 301 15.00 2.81 -22.77
N PHE A 302 13.75 2.67 -22.34
CA PHE A 302 12.75 1.88 -23.05
C PHE A 302 12.20 2.68 -24.23
N VAL A 303 12.38 2.17 -25.44
CA VAL A 303 12.02 2.89 -26.67
C VAL A 303 11.00 2.09 -27.46
N TYR A 304 9.92 2.75 -27.89
CA TYR A 304 8.89 2.14 -28.71
C TYR A 304 8.49 3.06 -29.88
N GLN A 305 7.96 2.43 -30.93
CA GLN A 305 7.63 3.04 -32.21
C GLN A 305 6.25 2.53 -32.62
N GLU A 306 5.42 3.38 -33.21
CA GLU A 306 4.07 3.00 -33.68
C GLU A 306 4.12 2.51 -35.14
N LEU A 307 4.92 1.48 -35.41
CA LEU A 307 5.13 0.91 -36.77
C LEU A 307 4.22 -0.30 -37.09
N GLY A 308 3.15 -0.51 -36.33
CA GLY A 308 2.39 -1.76 -36.33
C GLY A 308 1.14 -1.82 -37.24
N THR A 309 0.66 -3.04 -37.45
CA THR A 309 -0.60 -3.37 -38.14
C THR A 309 -1.80 -2.98 -37.28
N VAL A 310 -2.75 -2.22 -37.84
CA VAL A 310 -4.06 -2.00 -37.22
C VAL A 310 -5.04 -3.06 -37.70
N LEU A 311 -5.58 -3.85 -36.80
CA LEU A 311 -6.64 -4.79 -37.12
C LEU A 311 -8.00 -4.09 -37.13
N ARG A 312 -8.66 -4.12 -38.28
CA ARG A 312 -10.02 -3.62 -38.44
C ARG A 312 -11.02 -4.73 -38.16
N LYS A 313 -12.16 -4.37 -37.56
CA LYS A 313 -13.34 -5.24 -37.57
C LYS A 313 -13.76 -5.47 -39.03
N TRP A 314 -13.58 -6.69 -39.54
CA TRP A 314 -14.19 -7.09 -40.82
C TRP A 314 -15.65 -7.47 -40.60
N ASN A 315 -16.50 -7.23 -41.59
CA ASN A 315 -17.88 -7.71 -41.57
C ASN A 315 -17.90 -9.23 -41.37
N GLY A 316 -18.53 -9.69 -40.28
CA GLY A 316 -18.63 -11.10 -39.92
C GLY A 316 -17.58 -11.62 -38.91
N GLN A 317 -16.64 -10.80 -38.43
CA GLN A 317 -15.72 -11.20 -37.36
C GLN A 317 -16.42 -11.39 -36.00
N LYS A 318 -15.96 -12.38 -35.25
CA LYS A 318 -16.52 -12.79 -33.96
C LYS A 318 -15.44 -12.82 -32.88
N MET A 319 -15.82 -12.64 -31.61
CA MET A 319 -14.85 -12.77 -30.51
C MET A 319 -14.22 -14.16 -30.43
N ALA A 320 -14.92 -15.23 -30.85
CA ALA A 320 -14.36 -16.58 -30.92
C ALA A 320 -13.08 -16.68 -31.77
N ASN A 321 -12.92 -15.84 -32.80
CA ASN A 321 -11.70 -15.80 -33.60
C ASN A 321 -10.47 -15.38 -32.76
N LEU A 322 -10.66 -14.64 -31.66
CA LEU A 322 -9.59 -14.15 -30.80
C LEU A 322 -8.84 -15.26 -30.04
N LYS A 323 -9.25 -16.54 -30.18
CA LYS A 323 -8.54 -17.69 -29.62
C LYS A 323 -7.07 -17.75 -30.01
N SER A 324 -6.75 -17.28 -31.22
CA SER A 324 -5.39 -17.20 -31.76
C SER A 324 -4.84 -15.78 -31.78
N TRP A 325 -5.38 -14.85 -30.97
CA TRP A 325 -4.96 -13.45 -30.98
C TRP A 325 -3.45 -13.27 -30.70
N GLY A 326 -2.79 -12.40 -31.46
CA GLY A 326 -1.35 -12.16 -31.40
C GLY A 326 -0.64 -12.45 -32.73
N GLU A 327 0.52 -13.09 -32.68
CA GLU A 327 1.40 -13.30 -33.85
C GLU A 327 0.72 -14.08 -34.99
N SER A 328 -0.18 -15.02 -34.70
CA SER A 328 -0.98 -15.75 -35.69
C SER A 328 -1.95 -14.89 -36.49
N TRP A 329 -2.17 -13.65 -36.08
CA TRP A 329 -2.91 -12.64 -36.84
C TRP A 329 -1.99 -11.74 -37.67
N HIS A 330 -0.77 -12.20 -37.95
CA HIS A 330 0.29 -11.44 -38.63
C HIS A 330 0.68 -10.16 -37.88
N MET A 331 0.57 -10.19 -36.56
CA MET A 331 1.10 -9.13 -35.70
C MET A 331 2.58 -9.36 -35.41
N MET A 332 3.25 -8.31 -34.91
CA MET A 332 4.67 -8.38 -34.50
C MET A 332 4.89 -9.40 -33.36
N PRO A 333 6.13 -9.88 -33.17
CA PRO A 333 6.47 -10.66 -31.99
C PRO A 333 6.04 -9.96 -30.70
N SER A 334 5.42 -10.70 -29.77
CA SER A 334 4.84 -10.13 -28.55
C SER A 334 5.84 -9.28 -27.75
N ASN A 335 7.08 -9.74 -27.63
CA ASN A 335 8.17 -9.04 -26.93
C ASN A 335 8.70 -7.78 -27.65
N LYS A 336 8.19 -7.48 -28.85
CA LYS A 336 8.43 -6.24 -29.61
C LYS A 336 7.17 -5.40 -29.77
N ALA A 337 6.01 -5.92 -29.38
CA ALA A 337 4.74 -5.27 -29.57
C ALA A 337 4.44 -4.29 -28.44
N PHE A 338 4.15 -3.05 -28.81
CA PHE A 338 3.56 -2.05 -27.93
C PHE A 338 2.11 -1.83 -28.38
N VAL A 339 1.15 -2.16 -27.52
CA VAL A 339 -0.26 -2.34 -27.90
C VAL A 339 -1.17 -1.39 -27.16
N PHE A 340 -2.23 -0.98 -27.85
CA PHE A 340 -3.27 -0.08 -27.36
C PHE A 340 -4.56 -0.31 -28.16
N VAL A 341 -5.70 0.08 -27.59
CA VAL A 341 -7.00 0.04 -28.30
C VAL A 341 -7.13 1.25 -29.22
N ASP A 342 -6.84 2.43 -28.69
CA ASP A 342 -6.76 3.71 -29.40
C ASP A 342 -5.50 4.49 -29.00
N ASN A 343 -5.16 5.48 -29.81
CA ASN A 343 -4.17 6.51 -29.50
C ASN A 343 -4.78 7.89 -29.73
N HIS A 344 -3.98 8.93 -29.49
CA HIS A 344 -4.43 10.30 -29.59
C HIS A 344 -4.81 10.73 -31.02
N ASP A 345 -4.19 10.16 -32.06
CA ASP A 345 -4.57 10.40 -33.46
C ASP A 345 -5.88 9.68 -33.83
N ASN A 346 -5.89 8.35 -33.69
CA ASN A 346 -6.93 7.51 -34.28
C ASN A 346 -8.26 7.55 -33.51
N GLN A 347 -8.25 8.01 -32.26
CA GLN A 347 -9.49 8.30 -31.56
C GLN A 347 -10.28 9.48 -32.15
N ARG A 348 -9.64 10.29 -33.00
CA ARG A 348 -10.21 11.41 -33.75
C ARG A 348 -10.44 11.08 -35.23
N GLY A 349 -10.13 9.84 -35.65
CA GLY A 349 -10.18 9.43 -37.05
C GLY A 349 -8.90 9.71 -37.84
N HIS A 350 -7.88 10.33 -37.22
CA HIS A 350 -6.57 10.54 -37.83
C HIS A 350 -5.72 9.26 -37.80
N GLY A 351 -4.89 9.06 -38.81
CA GLY A 351 -3.98 7.92 -38.85
C GLY A 351 -4.68 6.57 -39.09
N SER A 352 -4.13 5.50 -38.50
CA SER A 352 -4.47 4.13 -38.89
C SER A 352 -5.68 3.57 -38.12
N GLY A 353 -6.62 2.97 -38.87
CA GLY A 353 -7.79 2.25 -38.33
C GLY A 353 -9.14 2.85 -38.68
N GLY A 354 -9.20 4.17 -38.91
CA GLY A 354 -10.43 4.87 -39.29
C GLY A 354 -11.60 4.62 -38.32
N SER A 355 -12.82 4.50 -38.86
CA SER A 355 -14.06 4.32 -38.08
C SER A 355 -14.15 3.02 -37.28
N SER A 356 -13.21 2.08 -37.44
CA SER A 356 -13.20 0.81 -36.71
C SER A 356 -12.61 0.92 -35.29
N ILE A 357 -11.92 2.02 -34.98
CA ILE A 357 -11.30 2.25 -33.68
C ILE A 357 -12.36 2.48 -32.60
N LEU A 358 -12.24 1.75 -31.50
CA LEU A 358 -13.04 1.97 -30.30
C LEU A 358 -12.38 3.02 -29.42
N THR A 359 -13.18 3.97 -28.93
CA THR A 359 -12.73 5.10 -28.12
C THR A 359 -13.67 5.30 -26.94
N PHE A 360 -13.37 6.22 -26.03
CA PHE A 360 -14.28 6.59 -24.92
C PHE A 360 -15.69 7.00 -25.36
N TRP A 361 -15.87 7.51 -26.60
CA TRP A 361 -17.21 7.78 -27.18
C TRP A 361 -18.12 6.54 -27.29
N ASN A 362 -17.55 5.33 -27.25
CA ASN A 362 -18.26 4.06 -27.23
C ASN A 362 -17.92 3.28 -25.94
N PRO A 363 -18.28 3.79 -24.76
CA PRO A 363 -17.67 3.39 -23.49
C PRO A 363 -17.90 1.91 -23.15
N ARG A 364 -19.05 1.33 -23.52
CA ARG A 364 -19.35 -0.10 -23.29
C ARG A 364 -18.38 -1.01 -24.05
N LEU A 365 -18.25 -0.80 -25.37
CA LEU A 365 -17.37 -1.61 -26.22
C LEU A 365 -15.89 -1.31 -25.97
N TYR A 366 -15.55 -0.04 -25.69
CA TYR A 366 -14.19 0.36 -25.36
C TYR A 366 -13.66 -0.32 -24.09
N LYS A 367 -14.43 -0.31 -22.99
CA LYS A 367 -14.06 -1.03 -21.76
C LYS A 367 -13.86 -2.52 -21.98
N MET A 368 -14.67 -3.12 -22.83
CA MET A 368 -14.55 -4.54 -23.18
C MET A 368 -13.28 -4.83 -23.98
N ALA A 369 -12.94 -3.99 -24.96
CA ALA A 369 -11.70 -4.11 -25.75
C ALA A 369 -10.46 -3.90 -24.89
N VAL A 370 -10.46 -2.87 -24.03
CA VAL A 370 -9.37 -2.61 -23.07
C VAL A 370 -9.25 -3.76 -22.07
N GLY A 371 -10.38 -4.29 -21.57
CA GLY A 371 -10.41 -5.46 -20.70
C GLY A 371 -9.78 -6.70 -21.35
N PHE A 372 -10.12 -7.00 -22.61
CA PHE A 372 -9.50 -8.08 -23.36
C PHE A 372 -7.99 -7.86 -23.54
N MET A 373 -7.58 -6.65 -23.96
CA MET A 373 -6.16 -6.30 -24.14
C MET A 373 -5.36 -6.50 -22.84
N LEU A 374 -5.89 -6.05 -21.70
CA LEU A 374 -5.22 -6.16 -20.41
C LEU A 374 -5.21 -7.60 -19.88
N ALA A 375 -6.24 -8.40 -20.18
CA ALA A 375 -6.31 -9.81 -19.82
C ALA A 375 -5.42 -10.71 -20.69
N HIS A 376 -5.09 -10.32 -21.92
CA HIS A 376 -4.31 -11.13 -22.88
C HIS A 376 -2.79 -10.92 -22.70
N PRO A 377 -1.93 -11.96 -22.74
CA PRO A 377 -0.48 -11.83 -22.52
C PRO A 377 0.31 -11.08 -23.62
N TYR A 378 -0.34 -10.69 -24.72
CA TYR A 378 0.34 -10.18 -25.90
C TYR A 378 0.73 -8.70 -25.75
N GLY A 379 2.00 -8.39 -26.01
CA GLY A 379 2.54 -7.04 -26.03
C GLY A 379 2.65 -6.32 -24.67
N PHE A 380 3.31 -5.18 -24.70
CA PHE A 380 3.33 -4.21 -23.60
C PHE A 380 2.19 -3.20 -23.78
N THR A 381 1.38 -2.98 -22.75
CA THR A 381 0.09 -2.30 -22.87
C THR A 381 0.14 -0.82 -22.53
N ARG A 382 -0.47 0.01 -23.38
CA ARG A 382 -0.75 1.43 -23.11
C ARG A 382 -2.25 1.68 -23.05
N ILE A 383 -2.67 2.37 -21.99
CA ILE A 383 -4.03 2.87 -21.80
C ILE A 383 -4.08 4.32 -22.28
N MET A 384 -5.08 4.68 -23.08
CA MET A 384 -5.32 6.08 -23.43
C MET A 384 -6.03 6.81 -22.29
N SER A 385 -5.68 8.08 -22.06
CA SER A 385 -6.42 8.98 -21.18
C SER A 385 -6.62 10.31 -21.88
N SER A 386 -7.88 10.65 -22.15
CA SER A 386 -8.29 11.65 -23.11
C SER A 386 -8.95 12.86 -22.45
N TYR A 387 -9.33 13.82 -23.29
CA TYR A 387 -10.24 14.91 -22.96
C TYR A 387 -11.42 14.93 -23.93
N TRP A 388 -12.53 15.53 -23.50
CA TRP A 388 -13.72 15.74 -24.31
C TRP A 388 -13.52 16.90 -25.29
N TRP A 389 -14.02 16.74 -26.51
CA TRP A 389 -14.11 17.83 -27.49
C TRP A 389 -15.50 17.79 -28.16
N PRO A 390 -15.97 18.91 -28.74
CA PRO A 390 -17.27 18.99 -29.40
C PRO A 390 -17.23 18.31 -30.78
N LYS A 391 -17.13 16.98 -30.78
CA LYS A 391 -17.09 16.15 -31.99
C LYS A 391 -18.27 16.46 -32.92
N ASP A 392 -17.97 16.77 -34.18
CA ASP A 392 -18.96 17.10 -35.21
C ASP A 392 -18.75 16.24 -36.46
N ILE A 393 -19.49 15.14 -36.55
CA ILE A 393 -19.36 14.20 -37.67
C ILE A 393 -20.20 14.67 -38.86
N GLN A 394 -19.53 15.11 -39.93
CA GLN A 394 -20.13 15.41 -41.22
C GLN A 394 -19.50 14.54 -42.30
N ASN A 395 -20.32 13.84 -43.08
CA ASN A 395 -19.87 12.90 -44.11
C ASN A 395 -18.81 11.89 -43.63
N GLY A 396 -18.92 11.43 -42.38
CA GLY A 396 -18.01 10.44 -41.78
C GLY A 396 -16.68 11.00 -41.27
N THR A 397 -16.46 12.31 -41.34
CA THR A 397 -15.26 13.00 -40.83
C THR A 397 -15.64 13.92 -39.67
N ASP A 398 -14.80 14.03 -38.65
CA ASP A 398 -15.00 14.96 -37.54
C ASP A 398 -14.44 16.34 -37.89
N LEU A 399 -15.28 17.34 -38.10
CA LEU A 399 -14.84 18.71 -38.43
C LEU A 399 -14.13 19.41 -37.26
N ASN A 400 -14.25 18.87 -36.05
CA ASN A 400 -13.67 19.40 -34.82
C ASN A 400 -12.55 18.49 -34.26
N ASP A 401 -12.00 17.61 -35.08
CA ASP A 401 -10.89 16.72 -34.74
C ASP A 401 -9.59 17.45 -34.31
N TRP A 402 -9.44 18.71 -34.70
CA TRP A 402 -8.30 19.56 -34.39
C TRP A 402 -8.30 20.09 -32.96
N VAL A 403 -9.46 20.11 -32.28
CA VAL A 403 -9.66 20.80 -31.00
C VAL A 403 -8.63 20.36 -29.95
N GLY A 404 -7.93 21.35 -29.38
CA GLY A 404 -6.95 21.17 -28.32
C GLY A 404 -7.55 20.77 -26.97
N PRO A 405 -6.71 20.62 -25.93
CA PRO A 405 -7.17 20.25 -24.60
C PRO A 405 -8.09 21.32 -23.98
N PRO A 406 -8.86 20.98 -22.93
CA PRO A 406 -9.65 21.94 -22.18
C PRO A 406 -8.77 23.10 -21.73
N SER A 407 -9.07 24.31 -22.21
CA SER A 407 -8.21 25.48 -22.06
C SER A 407 -9.00 26.71 -21.62
N ASN A 408 -8.33 27.65 -20.96
CA ASN A 408 -8.85 28.98 -20.68
C ASN A 408 -8.79 29.86 -21.94
N SER A 409 -9.40 31.04 -21.90
CA SER A 409 -9.43 31.97 -23.04
C SER A 409 -8.05 32.43 -23.50
N ASP A 410 -7.05 32.41 -22.63
CA ASP A 410 -5.64 32.71 -22.94
C ASP A 410 -4.88 31.52 -23.58
N GLY A 411 -5.54 30.36 -23.75
CA GLY A 411 -4.95 29.15 -24.30
C GLY A 411 -4.12 28.33 -23.29
N SER A 412 -4.12 28.70 -22.01
CA SER A 412 -3.55 27.88 -20.93
C SER A 412 -4.44 26.66 -20.67
N ILE A 413 -3.81 25.50 -20.45
CA ILE A 413 -4.53 24.25 -20.20
C ILE A 413 -5.19 24.30 -18.81
N LYS A 414 -6.45 23.85 -18.72
CA LYS A 414 -7.20 23.79 -17.46
C LYS A 414 -6.65 22.67 -16.56
N PRO A 415 -6.61 22.87 -15.23
CA PRO A 415 -6.24 21.84 -14.28
C PRO A 415 -7.14 20.60 -14.38
N VAL A 416 -6.58 19.43 -14.09
CA VAL A 416 -7.37 18.21 -13.88
C VAL A 416 -7.94 18.22 -12.46
N THR A 417 -9.24 18.43 -12.34
CA THR A 417 -9.96 18.33 -11.06
C THR A 417 -10.46 16.91 -10.83
N ILE A 418 -10.44 16.44 -9.58
CA ILE A 418 -10.94 15.13 -9.19
C ILE A 418 -12.20 15.31 -8.37
N TYR A 419 -13.28 14.67 -8.78
CA TYR A 419 -14.54 14.63 -8.05
C TYR A 419 -14.51 13.60 -6.93
N ALA A 420 -15.45 13.69 -5.98
CA ALA A 420 -15.53 12.76 -4.85
C ALA A 420 -15.73 11.28 -5.27
N ASN A 421 -16.28 11.03 -6.46
CA ASN A 421 -16.41 9.69 -7.05
C ASN A 421 -15.17 9.24 -7.84
N GLU A 422 -14.03 9.93 -7.66
CA GLU A 422 -12.74 9.69 -8.33
C GLU A 422 -12.69 9.94 -9.84
N THR A 423 -13.79 10.38 -10.48
CA THR A 423 -13.80 10.81 -11.88
C THR A 423 -13.21 12.21 -12.05
N CYS A 424 -12.89 12.60 -13.28
CA CYS A 424 -12.27 13.88 -13.57
C CYS A 424 -13.27 14.95 -14.03
N GLY A 425 -12.99 16.20 -13.66
CA GLY A 425 -13.72 17.38 -14.12
C GLY A 425 -12.99 18.14 -15.22
N ASN A 426 -13.46 19.36 -15.51
CA ASN A 426 -12.88 20.29 -16.49
C ASN A 426 -12.74 19.75 -17.93
N GLY A 427 -13.57 18.77 -18.31
CA GLY A 427 -13.54 18.19 -19.65
C GLY A 427 -12.50 17.08 -19.84
N TRP A 428 -11.81 16.65 -18.78
CA TRP A 428 -10.93 15.48 -18.83
C TRP A 428 -11.74 14.18 -18.68
N ILE A 429 -11.50 13.19 -19.55
CA ILE A 429 -12.26 11.93 -19.56
C ILE A 429 -11.73 10.96 -18.50
N CYS A 430 -10.40 10.88 -18.37
CA CYS A 430 -9.71 10.00 -17.43
C CYS A 430 -10.15 8.53 -17.51
N GLU A 431 -10.07 7.91 -18.69
CA GLU A 431 -10.39 6.48 -18.87
C GLU A 431 -9.58 5.58 -17.92
N HIS A 432 -8.34 5.96 -17.60
CA HIS A 432 -7.51 5.25 -16.63
C HIS A 432 -8.08 5.23 -15.20
N ARG A 433 -9.05 6.10 -14.89
CA ARG A 433 -9.79 6.15 -13.61
C ARG A 433 -11.10 5.39 -13.63
N TRP A 434 -11.56 4.91 -14.79
CA TRP A 434 -12.77 4.10 -14.85
C TRP A 434 -12.52 2.80 -14.11
N ASP A 435 -13.42 2.44 -13.19
CA ASP A 435 -13.25 1.30 -12.29
C ASP A 435 -12.88 0.03 -13.06
N GLU A 436 -13.53 -0.23 -14.20
CA GLU A 436 -13.28 -1.41 -15.02
C GLU A 436 -11.86 -1.42 -15.62
N ILE A 437 -11.36 -0.26 -16.08
CA ILE A 437 -10.03 -0.16 -16.70
C ILE A 437 -8.95 -0.26 -15.62
N ARG A 438 -9.11 0.48 -14.51
CA ARG A 438 -8.21 0.43 -13.35
C ARG A 438 -8.11 -0.99 -12.79
N SER A 439 -9.25 -1.66 -12.58
CA SER A 439 -9.29 -3.04 -12.11
C SER A 439 -8.59 -4.00 -13.07
N MET A 440 -8.70 -3.78 -14.39
CA MET A 440 -8.01 -4.62 -15.38
C MET A 440 -6.51 -4.35 -15.48
N VAL A 441 -6.02 -3.14 -15.13
CA VAL A 441 -4.58 -2.89 -14.95
C VAL A 441 -4.05 -3.71 -13.78
N ILE A 442 -4.78 -3.73 -12.66
CA ILE A 442 -4.45 -4.58 -11.50
C ILE A 442 -4.51 -6.06 -11.89
N PHE A 443 -5.56 -6.50 -12.59
CA PHE A 443 -5.67 -7.86 -13.11
C PHE A 443 -4.41 -8.24 -13.90
N ARG A 444 -3.98 -7.40 -14.84
CA ARG A 444 -2.77 -7.64 -15.65
C ARG A 444 -1.51 -7.77 -14.80
N ASN A 445 -1.35 -6.96 -13.76
CA ASN A 445 -0.23 -7.07 -12.83
C ASN A 445 -0.25 -8.39 -12.05
N VAL A 446 -1.44 -8.85 -11.62
CA VAL A 446 -1.60 -10.12 -10.88
C VAL A 446 -1.30 -11.32 -11.76
N VAL A 447 -1.84 -11.35 -12.97
CA VAL A 447 -1.64 -12.48 -13.89
C VAL A 447 -0.32 -12.39 -14.67
N ASN A 448 0.32 -11.22 -14.71
CA ASN A 448 1.58 -10.96 -15.40
C ASN A 448 1.66 -11.62 -16.80
N GLU A 449 2.80 -12.22 -17.19
CA GLU A 449 3.04 -12.89 -18.47
C GLU A 449 2.52 -14.35 -18.52
N GLU A 450 1.66 -14.78 -17.60
CA GLU A 450 1.16 -16.17 -17.57
C GLU A 450 0.49 -16.59 -18.89
N PRO A 451 0.60 -17.84 -19.36
CA PRO A 451 -0.04 -18.24 -20.61
C PRO A 451 -1.58 -18.23 -20.52
N ILE A 452 -2.24 -18.16 -21.67
CA ILE A 452 -3.69 -18.42 -21.77
C ILE A 452 -3.95 -19.90 -21.49
N THR A 453 -4.94 -20.16 -20.66
CA THR A 453 -5.44 -21.51 -20.32
C THR A 453 -6.95 -21.53 -20.38
N ASN A 454 -7.58 -22.69 -20.48
CA ASN A 454 -9.04 -22.85 -20.36
C ASN A 454 -9.84 -21.91 -21.30
N TRP A 455 -9.39 -21.77 -22.54
CA TRP A 455 -10.16 -21.03 -23.54
C TRP A 455 -11.50 -21.72 -23.79
N TRP A 456 -12.58 -20.94 -23.73
CA TRP A 456 -13.92 -21.34 -24.11
C TRP A 456 -14.55 -20.27 -25.00
N ASP A 457 -15.31 -20.69 -25.99
CA ASP A 457 -16.13 -19.81 -26.81
C ASP A 457 -17.40 -20.53 -27.25
N ASN A 458 -18.42 -19.76 -27.64
CA ASN A 458 -19.67 -20.29 -28.18
C ASN A 458 -19.71 -20.30 -29.72
N ASN A 459 -18.55 -20.27 -30.39
CA ASN A 459 -18.39 -20.04 -31.84
C ASN A 459 -19.00 -18.70 -32.33
N ASN A 460 -19.22 -17.75 -31.43
CA ASN A 460 -19.73 -16.40 -31.71
C ASN A 460 -19.04 -15.35 -30.84
N ASN A 461 -19.78 -14.48 -30.12
CA ASN A 461 -19.22 -13.37 -29.36
C ASN A 461 -19.27 -13.57 -27.83
N GLN A 462 -19.44 -14.81 -27.36
CA GLN A 462 -19.20 -15.17 -25.96
C GLN A 462 -17.89 -15.94 -25.88
N VAL A 463 -16.95 -15.41 -25.09
CA VAL A 463 -15.62 -16.00 -24.92
C VAL A 463 -15.18 -15.91 -23.47
N ALA A 464 -14.35 -16.86 -23.04
CA ALA A 464 -13.75 -16.87 -21.73
C ALA A 464 -12.36 -17.51 -21.78
N PHE A 465 -11.48 -17.09 -20.90
CA PHE A 465 -10.19 -17.75 -20.74
C PHE A 465 -9.56 -17.42 -19.38
N GLY A 466 -8.67 -18.30 -18.94
CA GLY A 466 -7.85 -18.16 -17.75
C GLY A 466 -6.41 -17.76 -18.05
N ARG A 467 -5.71 -17.35 -17.00
CA ARG A 467 -4.27 -17.04 -17.00
C ARG A 467 -3.57 -17.89 -15.93
N ALA A 468 -3.24 -19.13 -16.30
CA ALA A 468 -2.52 -20.13 -15.51
C ALA A 468 -2.87 -20.18 -14.00
N GLY A 469 -4.17 -20.15 -13.67
CA GLY A 469 -4.66 -20.22 -12.30
C GLY A 469 -4.48 -18.95 -11.45
N LYS A 470 -4.13 -17.82 -12.06
CA LYS A 470 -4.05 -16.50 -11.39
C LYS A 470 -5.25 -15.60 -11.67
N GLY A 471 -5.86 -15.70 -12.85
CA GLY A 471 -7.05 -14.92 -13.21
C GLY A 471 -7.91 -15.62 -14.26
N PHE A 472 -9.17 -15.20 -14.36
CA PHE A 472 -10.15 -15.70 -15.33
C PHE A 472 -11.09 -14.57 -15.76
N VAL A 473 -11.39 -14.50 -17.05
CA VAL A 473 -12.27 -13.48 -17.65
C VAL A 473 -13.34 -14.13 -18.52
N VAL A 474 -14.53 -13.52 -18.54
CA VAL A 474 -15.69 -13.96 -19.34
C VAL A 474 -16.33 -12.75 -20.00
N PHE A 475 -16.50 -12.79 -21.32
CA PHE A 475 -17.05 -11.71 -22.13
C PHE A 475 -18.36 -12.16 -22.78
N ASN A 476 -19.37 -11.28 -22.81
CA ASN A 476 -20.59 -11.46 -23.57
C ASN A 476 -20.85 -10.25 -24.48
N ASN A 477 -20.57 -10.43 -25.77
CA ASN A 477 -20.92 -9.46 -26.81
C ASN A 477 -21.87 -10.05 -27.86
N ASP A 478 -22.63 -11.08 -27.49
CA ASP A 478 -23.80 -11.54 -28.26
C ASP A 478 -25.04 -10.71 -27.88
N ASP A 479 -26.07 -10.76 -28.72
CA ASP A 479 -27.40 -10.20 -28.43
C ASP A 479 -28.28 -11.15 -27.57
N ARG A 480 -27.65 -11.99 -26.75
CA ARG A 480 -28.32 -12.94 -25.85
C ARG A 480 -27.56 -13.13 -24.55
N ASN A 481 -28.29 -13.50 -23.49
CA ASN A 481 -27.70 -13.75 -22.17
C ASN A 481 -26.67 -14.90 -22.23
N LEU A 482 -25.63 -14.77 -21.42
CA LEU A 482 -24.65 -15.81 -21.16
C LEU A 482 -24.97 -16.44 -19.80
N SER A 483 -25.00 -17.77 -19.73
CA SER A 483 -25.12 -18.54 -18.49
C SER A 483 -24.42 -19.88 -18.66
N VAL A 484 -23.17 -19.99 -18.24
CA VAL A 484 -22.32 -21.16 -18.49
C VAL A 484 -21.45 -21.52 -17.28
N ILE A 485 -21.19 -22.81 -17.10
CA ILE A 485 -20.28 -23.32 -16.06
C ILE A 485 -18.95 -23.67 -16.74
N LEU A 486 -17.86 -23.03 -16.32
CA LEU A 486 -16.56 -23.11 -16.99
C LEU A 486 -15.44 -23.55 -16.03
N PRO A 487 -14.45 -24.34 -16.52
CA PRO A 487 -13.25 -24.63 -15.76
C PRO A 487 -12.37 -23.37 -15.70
N THR A 488 -12.28 -22.75 -14.52
CA THR A 488 -11.53 -21.50 -14.37
C THR A 488 -10.02 -21.74 -14.26
N GLY A 489 -9.61 -22.88 -13.70
CA GLY A 489 -8.23 -23.15 -13.29
C GLY A 489 -7.82 -22.40 -12.02
N LEU A 490 -8.72 -21.60 -11.43
CA LEU A 490 -8.50 -20.90 -10.18
C LEU A 490 -8.71 -21.84 -8.98
N PRO A 491 -8.03 -21.59 -7.84
CA PRO A 491 -8.33 -22.30 -6.60
C PRO A 491 -9.78 -22.13 -6.16
N ALA A 492 -10.38 -23.17 -5.58
CA ALA A 492 -11.74 -23.13 -5.05
C ALA A 492 -11.94 -22.01 -4.02
N GLY A 493 -13.08 -21.35 -4.06
CA GLY A 493 -13.52 -20.32 -3.12
C GLY A 493 -14.33 -19.21 -3.79
N VAL A 494 -14.71 -18.20 -3.01
CA VAL A 494 -15.50 -17.06 -3.50
C VAL A 494 -14.60 -15.94 -4.00
N TYR A 495 -14.87 -15.41 -5.19
CA TYR A 495 -14.13 -14.32 -5.82
C TYR A 495 -15.02 -13.13 -6.09
N CYS A 496 -14.50 -11.92 -5.90
CA CYS A 496 -15.17 -10.70 -6.32
C CYS A 496 -14.94 -10.44 -7.80
N ASP A 497 -16.02 -10.21 -8.56
CA ASP A 497 -15.91 -9.64 -9.89
C ASP A 497 -15.41 -8.20 -9.79
N VAL A 498 -14.23 -7.95 -10.36
CA VAL A 498 -13.58 -6.63 -10.30
C VAL A 498 -14.11 -5.64 -11.33
N ILE A 499 -15.05 -6.05 -12.17
CA ILE A 499 -15.70 -5.20 -13.18
C ILE A 499 -16.97 -4.56 -12.64
N SER A 500 -17.85 -5.35 -12.02
CA SER A 500 -19.06 -4.83 -11.38
C SER A 500 -18.83 -4.24 -9.98
N GLY A 501 -17.67 -4.51 -9.37
CA GLY A 501 -17.31 -3.99 -8.06
C GLY A 501 -15.85 -4.27 -7.69
N ARG A 502 -15.59 -4.47 -6.41
CA ARG A 502 -14.25 -4.76 -5.86
C ARG A 502 -14.36 -5.54 -4.56
N LYS A 503 -13.21 -6.05 -4.11
CA LYS A 503 -13.06 -6.68 -2.79
C LYS A 503 -12.84 -5.60 -1.72
N GLU A 504 -13.74 -5.52 -0.75
CA GLU A 504 -13.62 -4.65 0.43
C GLU A 504 -13.60 -5.51 1.69
N GLY A 505 -12.41 -5.70 2.26
CA GLY A 505 -12.22 -6.62 3.39
C GLY A 505 -12.58 -8.06 3.04
N LYS A 506 -13.69 -8.55 3.62
CA LYS A 506 -14.23 -9.91 3.41
C LYS A 506 -15.47 -9.95 2.52
N ALA A 507 -15.85 -8.84 1.89
CA ALA A 507 -17.04 -8.75 1.04
C ALA A 507 -16.68 -8.28 -0.37
N CYS A 508 -17.58 -8.56 -1.31
CA CYS A 508 -17.55 -8.00 -2.66
C CYS A 508 -18.63 -6.93 -2.75
N THR A 509 -18.30 -5.77 -3.32
CA THR A 509 -19.29 -4.71 -3.60
C THR A 509 -20.10 -4.99 -4.86
N GLY A 510 -19.62 -5.89 -5.72
CA GLY A 510 -20.27 -6.34 -6.96
C GLY A 510 -20.59 -7.85 -6.94
N ILE A 511 -20.63 -8.44 -8.13
CA ILE A 511 -20.93 -9.85 -8.35
C ILE A 511 -19.90 -10.74 -7.61
N GLN A 512 -20.39 -11.84 -7.02
CA GLN A 512 -19.55 -12.89 -6.43
C GLN A 512 -19.54 -14.11 -7.34
N ILE A 513 -18.37 -14.68 -7.57
CA ILE A 513 -18.18 -15.89 -8.35
C ILE A 513 -17.67 -16.99 -7.44
N HIS A 514 -18.42 -18.08 -7.35
CA HIS A 514 -18.08 -19.26 -6.57
C HIS A 514 -17.32 -20.25 -7.45
N VAL A 515 -16.04 -20.44 -7.17
CA VAL A 515 -15.22 -21.49 -7.79
C VAL A 515 -15.28 -22.73 -6.91
N THR A 516 -15.80 -23.83 -7.45
CA THR A 516 -15.96 -25.11 -6.75
C THR A 516 -14.62 -25.83 -6.53
N ALA A 517 -14.62 -26.89 -5.72
CA ALA A 517 -13.42 -27.70 -5.42
C ALA A 517 -12.69 -28.25 -6.66
N ASN A 518 -13.43 -28.56 -7.73
CA ASN A 518 -12.89 -29.00 -9.02
C ASN A 518 -12.55 -27.85 -9.99
N GLY A 519 -12.53 -26.60 -9.51
CA GLY A 519 -12.12 -25.42 -10.28
C GLY A 519 -13.18 -24.87 -11.24
N MET A 520 -14.43 -25.34 -11.16
CA MET A 520 -15.53 -24.87 -12.02
C MET A 520 -16.21 -23.65 -11.41
N ALA A 521 -16.72 -22.73 -12.24
CA ALA A 521 -17.56 -21.64 -11.76
C ALA A 521 -18.69 -21.34 -12.74
N HIS A 522 -19.84 -20.94 -12.21
CA HIS A 522 -20.98 -20.50 -13.00
C HIS A 522 -20.89 -19.00 -13.24
N PHE A 523 -20.94 -18.60 -14.51
CA PHE A 523 -20.94 -17.20 -14.94
C PHE A 523 -22.27 -16.87 -15.60
N GLN A 524 -22.83 -15.72 -15.24
CA GLN A 524 -24.06 -15.19 -15.81
C GLN A 524 -23.86 -13.72 -16.19
N ILE A 525 -24.09 -13.39 -17.47
CA ILE A 525 -23.96 -12.02 -17.99
C ILE A 525 -25.16 -11.72 -18.87
N ASN A 526 -26.01 -10.78 -18.44
CA ASN A 526 -27.10 -10.28 -19.25
C ASN A 526 -26.54 -9.44 -20.41
N PHE A 527 -26.99 -9.64 -21.65
CA PHE A 527 -26.46 -8.89 -22.81
C PHE A 527 -26.76 -7.39 -22.73
N GLN A 528 -27.81 -7.00 -22.00
CA GLN A 528 -28.18 -5.61 -21.72
C GLN A 528 -27.52 -5.06 -20.45
N ALA A 529 -26.70 -5.85 -19.74
CA ALA A 529 -26.02 -5.39 -18.54
C ALA A 529 -25.09 -4.20 -18.84
N LYS A 530 -24.98 -3.31 -17.83
CA LYS A 530 -24.03 -2.19 -17.85
C LYS A 530 -22.59 -2.64 -18.08
N HIS A 531 -22.23 -3.80 -17.52
CA HIS A 531 -20.93 -4.44 -17.68
C HIS A 531 -21.09 -5.69 -18.55
N SER A 532 -20.43 -5.73 -19.71
CA SER A 532 -20.54 -6.83 -20.69
C SER A 532 -19.51 -7.95 -20.47
N PHE A 533 -18.75 -7.90 -19.37
CA PHE A 533 -17.76 -8.91 -19.02
C PHE A 533 -17.53 -8.98 -17.50
N ILE A 534 -17.03 -10.11 -17.05
CA ILE A 534 -16.65 -10.42 -15.66
C ILE A 534 -15.16 -10.74 -15.62
N ALA A 535 -14.48 -10.30 -14.57
CA ALA A 535 -13.08 -10.64 -14.32
C ALA A 535 -12.86 -10.99 -12.85
N ILE A 536 -12.18 -12.11 -12.60
CA ILE A 536 -11.81 -12.56 -11.25
C ILE A 536 -10.34 -12.97 -11.22
N HIS A 537 -9.66 -12.70 -10.10
CA HIS A 537 -8.25 -13.07 -9.92
C HIS A 537 -7.94 -13.41 -8.47
N VAL A 538 -6.80 -14.05 -8.23
CA VAL A 538 -6.41 -14.60 -6.91
C VAL A 538 -6.39 -13.58 -5.78
N GLU A 539 -6.08 -12.32 -6.05
CA GLU A 539 -6.12 -11.26 -5.03
C GLU A 539 -7.55 -10.77 -4.71
N ALA A 540 -8.48 -10.93 -5.66
CA ALA A 540 -9.91 -10.66 -5.50
C ALA A 540 -10.67 -11.82 -4.84
N LYS A 541 -9.99 -12.92 -4.50
CA LYS A 541 -10.56 -14.04 -3.73
C LYS A 541 -10.89 -13.61 -2.30
N LEU A 542 -12.10 -13.86 -1.82
CA LEU A 542 -12.47 -13.73 -0.43
C LEU A 542 -11.75 -14.80 0.40
N THR A 543 -11.22 -14.41 1.55
CA THR A 543 -10.56 -15.35 2.47
C THR A 543 -11.62 -16.18 3.20
N GLU A 544 -11.74 -17.45 2.85
CA GLU A 544 -12.55 -18.43 3.59
C GLU A 544 -11.84 -18.85 4.90
N ASN A 545 -12.65 -19.12 5.93
CA ASN A 545 -12.20 -19.62 7.22
C ASN A 545 -11.69 -21.06 7.07
N CYS A 546 -10.37 -21.28 7.03
CA CYS A 546 -9.78 -22.55 7.48
C CYS A 546 -8.26 -22.43 7.75
N ASN A 547 -7.91 -22.75 9.01
CA ASN A 547 -6.64 -23.24 9.56
C ASN A 547 -5.36 -22.40 9.39
N TRP A 548 -4.93 -21.87 10.53
CA TRP A 548 -3.82 -20.94 10.78
C TRP A 548 -2.40 -21.53 10.70
N GLU A 549 -2.19 -22.70 10.13
CA GLU A 549 -0.84 -23.27 10.05
C GLU A 549 -0.44 -23.62 8.62
N GLN A 550 0.63 -22.97 8.18
CA GLN A 550 1.42 -23.22 6.97
C GLN A 550 0.91 -22.61 5.66
N ARG A 551 1.24 -21.33 5.43
CA ARG A 551 2.20 -20.89 4.38
C ARG A 551 2.37 -19.36 4.37
N LYS A 552 3.55 -18.92 4.82
CA LYS A 552 4.10 -17.56 4.68
C LYS A 552 4.72 -17.40 3.28
N THR A 553 4.28 -16.40 2.49
CA THR A 553 5.07 -15.71 1.44
C THR A 553 4.30 -14.46 0.97
N HIS A 554 4.85 -13.27 0.67
CA HIS A 554 6.02 -12.52 1.12
C HIS A 554 5.78 -11.05 0.68
N TYR A 555 5.02 -10.28 1.46
CA TYR A 555 5.26 -8.85 1.66
C TYR A 555 5.49 -8.70 3.15
N PRO A 556 6.66 -8.23 3.63
CA PRO A 556 6.85 -8.07 5.06
C PRO A 556 5.84 -7.02 5.53
N ARG A 557 4.88 -7.44 6.36
CA ARG A 557 4.08 -6.54 7.20
C ARG A 557 5.07 -5.82 8.13
N GLN A 558 5.73 -4.78 7.65
CA GLN A 558 6.68 -4.02 8.43
C GLN A 558 5.91 -3.40 9.60
N TYR A 559 6.30 -3.77 10.82
CA TYR A 559 5.84 -3.20 12.08
C TYR A 559 4.39 -3.42 12.58
N TYR A 560 3.52 -4.14 11.87
CA TYR A 560 2.11 -4.33 12.32
C TYR A 560 1.89 -5.44 13.34
N ASN A 561 2.86 -6.36 13.48
CA ASN A 561 2.75 -7.50 14.37
C ASN A 561 3.06 -7.06 15.80
N PRO A 562 2.14 -7.21 16.76
CA PRO A 562 2.42 -6.93 18.17
C PRO A 562 3.54 -7.79 18.75
N ASN A 563 3.89 -8.90 18.11
CA ASN A 563 4.91 -9.85 18.57
C ASN A 563 4.53 -10.53 19.90
N THR A 564 3.26 -10.54 20.30
CA THR A 564 2.78 -11.25 21.49
C THR A 564 2.85 -12.78 21.30
N LEU A 565 2.93 -13.52 22.40
CA LEU A 565 2.83 -14.98 22.35
C LEU A 565 1.41 -15.41 21.92
N PRO A 566 1.27 -16.60 21.29
CA PRO A 566 -0.03 -17.15 20.93
C PRO A 566 -1.02 -17.14 22.11
N GLY A 567 -2.27 -16.74 21.86
CA GLY A 567 -3.29 -16.64 22.89
C GLY A 567 -3.10 -15.49 23.89
N ARG A 568 -2.31 -14.46 23.54
CA ARG A 568 -2.19 -13.21 24.31
C ARG A 568 -2.47 -12.01 23.41
N THR A 569 -3.69 -11.49 23.48
CA THR A 569 -4.26 -10.59 22.45
C THR A 569 -4.46 -9.14 22.90
N SER A 570 -4.11 -8.83 24.16
CA SER A 570 -4.23 -7.50 24.76
C SER A 570 -2.94 -7.08 25.44
N ILE A 571 -2.68 -5.77 25.47
CA ILE A 571 -1.62 -5.15 26.27
C ILE A 571 -2.23 -4.21 27.32
N VAL A 572 -1.46 -3.90 28.36
CA VAL A 572 -1.81 -2.90 29.37
C VAL A 572 -0.85 -1.72 29.29
N HIS A 573 -1.33 -0.50 29.47
CA HIS A 573 -0.49 0.67 29.71
C HIS A 573 -0.35 0.86 31.21
N LEU A 574 0.84 0.61 31.76
CA LEU A 574 1.17 0.88 33.16
C LEU A 574 1.80 2.28 33.25
N PHE A 575 0.94 3.30 33.29
CA PHE A 575 1.35 4.69 33.14
C PHE A 575 2.05 5.21 34.40
N GLU A 576 3.26 5.74 34.25
CA GLU A 576 4.13 6.30 35.31
C GLU A 576 4.67 5.28 36.33
N TRP A 577 4.47 3.98 36.14
CA TRP A 577 4.96 2.97 37.10
C TRP A 577 6.50 2.91 37.15
N ARG A 578 7.04 2.46 38.28
CA ARG A 578 8.48 2.18 38.43
C ARG A 578 8.87 0.92 37.67
N TRP A 579 10.10 0.86 37.16
CA TRP A 579 10.60 -0.30 36.39
C TRP A 579 10.52 -1.60 37.20
N ASN A 580 10.93 -1.56 38.47
CA ASN A 580 10.89 -2.75 39.34
C ASN A 580 9.45 -3.24 39.61
N ASP A 581 8.49 -2.32 39.72
CA ASP A 581 7.08 -2.67 39.95
C ASP A 581 6.48 -3.30 38.68
N ILE A 582 6.79 -2.77 37.50
CA ILE A 582 6.39 -3.38 36.22
C ILE A 582 6.98 -4.78 36.07
N ALA A 583 8.25 -4.99 36.42
CA ALA A 583 8.90 -6.30 36.35
C ALA A 583 8.18 -7.34 37.23
N LEU A 584 7.84 -6.97 38.46
CA LEU A 584 7.09 -7.82 39.38
C LEU A 584 5.66 -8.07 38.87
N GLU A 585 5.02 -7.06 38.29
CA GLU A 585 3.67 -7.16 37.73
C GLU A 585 3.62 -8.12 36.53
N CYS A 586 4.62 -8.05 35.64
CA CYS A 586 4.81 -9.00 34.54
C CYS A 586 4.83 -10.45 35.03
N GLU A 587 5.64 -10.73 36.05
CA GLU A 587 5.88 -12.09 36.56
C GLU A 587 4.71 -12.62 37.39
N ARG A 588 4.18 -11.80 38.29
CA ARG A 588 3.22 -12.23 39.31
C ARG A 588 1.79 -12.16 38.84
N TYR A 589 1.48 -11.36 37.82
CA TYR A 589 0.10 -11.06 37.49
C TYR A 589 -0.19 -11.07 35.99
N LEU A 590 0.54 -10.31 35.18
CA LEU A 590 0.22 -10.16 33.75
C LEU A 590 0.41 -11.46 32.97
N ALA A 591 1.55 -12.14 33.14
CA ALA A 591 1.81 -13.40 32.45
C ALA A 591 0.82 -14.51 32.85
N PRO A 592 0.55 -14.75 34.16
CA PRO A 592 -0.47 -15.72 34.58
C PRO A 592 -1.88 -15.44 34.02
N ASN A 593 -2.23 -14.17 33.81
CA ASN A 593 -3.55 -13.76 33.33
C ASN A 593 -3.62 -13.52 31.81
N GLY A 594 -2.58 -13.87 31.06
CA GLY A 594 -2.60 -13.89 29.59
C GLY A 594 -2.46 -12.52 28.92
N PHE A 595 -1.90 -11.52 29.60
CA PHE A 595 -1.54 -10.26 28.95
C PHE A 595 -0.32 -10.44 28.05
N GLY A 596 -0.35 -9.87 26.84
CA GLY A 596 0.72 -10.00 25.85
C GLY A 596 1.88 -9.05 26.05
N GLY A 597 1.68 -7.96 26.78
CA GLY A 597 2.71 -6.96 26.98
C GLY A 597 2.27 -5.70 27.70
N VAL A 598 3.22 -4.80 27.89
CA VAL A 598 3.09 -3.55 28.65
C VAL A 598 3.53 -2.37 27.78
N GLN A 599 2.63 -1.41 27.54
CA GLN A 599 3.04 -0.07 27.16
C GLN A 599 3.52 0.66 28.43
N ILE A 600 4.68 1.28 28.37
CA ILE A 600 5.26 2.05 29.47
C ILE A 600 5.39 3.53 29.09
N SER A 601 5.44 4.41 30.09
CA SER A 601 5.77 5.83 29.89
C SER A 601 7.18 6.03 29.30
N PRO A 602 7.46 7.20 28.69
CA PRO A 602 8.78 7.51 28.13
C PRO A 602 9.93 7.25 29.10
N PRO A 603 10.94 6.42 28.73
CA PRO A 603 12.05 6.06 29.61
C PRO A 603 13.25 7.01 29.48
N ASN A 604 13.19 7.98 28.56
CA ASN A 604 14.25 8.97 28.37
C ASN A 604 14.21 10.08 29.43
N GLU A 605 15.35 10.74 29.62
CA GLU A 605 15.51 11.90 30.47
C GLU A 605 14.52 13.00 30.11
N ASN A 606 13.80 13.47 31.13
CA ASN A 606 12.83 14.54 31.03
C ASN A 606 13.13 15.69 32.01
N LEU A 607 12.51 16.84 31.75
CA LEU A 607 12.56 18.03 32.60
C LEU A 607 12.00 17.75 34.01
N VAL A 608 12.59 18.36 35.04
CA VAL A 608 12.05 18.36 36.40
C VAL A 608 11.30 19.67 36.65
N ILE A 609 10.01 19.59 36.94
CA ILE A 609 9.16 20.77 37.14
C ILE A 609 8.75 20.89 38.60
N THR A 610 9.07 22.02 39.22
CA THR A 610 8.76 22.30 40.63
C THR A 610 7.50 23.13 40.82
N THR A 611 7.00 23.78 39.75
CA THR A 611 5.76 24.57 39.79
C THR A 611 4.98 24.42 38.47
N PRO A 612 3.79 23.79 38.48
CA PRO A 612 3.22 23.04 39.60
C PRO A 612 4.12 21.85 40.00
N TRP A 613 3.95 21.28 41.20
CA TRP A 613 4.88 20.25 41.71
C TRP A 613 4.76 18.93 40.92
N ARG A 614 5.81 18.57 40.17
CA ARG A 614 6.00 17.29 39.46
C ARG A 614 4.77 16.84 38.64
N PRO A 615 4.25 17.64 37.70
CA PRO A 615 3.06 17.29 36.94
C PRO A 615 3.27 16.02 36.10
N TRP A 616 2.18 15.35 35.70
CA TRP A 616 2.29 14.12 34.91
C TRP A 616 2.95 14.38 33.55
N TRP A 617 2.61 15.49 32.89
CA TRP A 617 3.09 15.82 31.55
C TRP A 617 4.57 16.21 31.52
N GLU A 618 5.23 16.42 32.67
CA GLU A 618 6.69 16.64 32.71
C GLU A 618 7.45 15.48 32.04
N ARG A 619 6.86 14.28 32.06
CA ARG A 619 7.38 13.07 31.42
C ARG A 619 7.55 13.21 29.90
N TYR A 620 6.71 14.02 29.28
CA TYR A 620 6.69 14.30 27.85
C TYR A 620 7.46 15.59 27.54
N GLN A 621 8.45 15.96 28.37
CA GLN A 621 9.36 17.08 28.12
C GLN A 621 10.81 16.57 28.03
N PRO A 622 11.18 15.88 26.94
CA PRO A 622 12.48 15.23 26.83
C PRO A 622 13.63 16.26 26.80
N VAL A 623 14.70 15.97 27.53
CA VAL A 623 15.93 16.79 27.57
C VAL A 623 17.09 16.06 26.88
N SER A 624 17.17 14.74 27.05
CA SER A 624 18.10 13.88 26.32
C SER A 624 17.53 12.47 26.17
N TYR A 625 18.21 11.61 25.41
CA TYR A 625 17.85 10.20 25.25
C TYR A 625 18.52 9.26 26.28
N LYS A 626 19.09 9.78 27.36
CA LYS A 626 19.57 8.96 28.48
C LYS A 626 18.39 8.26 29.16
N LEU A 627 18.57 6.99 29.55
CA LEU A 627 17.52 6.19 30.18
C LEU A 627 17.51 6.38 31.70
N CYS A 628 17.14 7.55 32.18
CA CYS A 628 16.92 7.77 33.61
C CYS A 628 15.81 8.79 33.83
N THR A 629 14.88 8.40 34.69
CA THR A 629 13.63 9.12 34.92
C THR A 629 13.13 8.87 36.34
N ARG A 630 12.00 9.50 36.73
CA ARG A 630 11.36 9.22 38.02
C ARG A 630 10.81 7.78 38.19
N SER A 631 10.82 6.96 37.12
CA SER A 631 10.50 5.51 37.19
C SER A 631 11.70 4.62 37.51
N GLY A 632 12.93 5.15 37.43
CA GLY A 632 14.17 4.43 37.64
C GLY A 632 15.23 4.70 36.58
N ASN A 633 16.38 4.05 36.72
CA ASN A 633 17.55 4.20 35.84
C ASN A 633 17.65 3.09 34.77
N GLU A 634 18.66 3.18 33.90
CA GLU A 634 18.87 2.26 32.78
C GLU A 634 19.07 0.80 33.22
N THR A 635 19.71 0.57 34.36
CA THR A 635 19.95 -0.78 34.88
C THR A 635 18.64 -1.43 35.29
N GLU A 636 17.79 -0.69 36.01
CA GLU A 636 16.45 -1.14 36.40
C GLU A 636 15.53 -1.32 35.19
N PHE A 637 15.64 -0.44 34.19
CA PHE A 637 14.92 -0.59 32.93
C PHE A 637 15.31 -1.87 32.18
N LYS A 638 16.62 -2.15 32.08
CA LYS A 638 17.15 -3.39 31.49
C LYS A 638 16.70 -4.63 32.25
N ASP A 639 16.72 -4.59 33.60
CA ASP A 639 16.21 -5.69 34.42
C ASP A 639 14.74 -5.97 34.14
N MET A 640 13.91 -4.92 34.16
CA MET A 640 12.48 -4.99 33.87
C MET A 640 12.20 -5.60 32.50
N VAL A 641 12.84 -5.11 31.44
CA VAL A 641 12.66 -5.65 30.07
C VAL A 641 13.04 -7.13 30.02
N ASN A 642 14.17 -7.53 30.63
CA ASN A 642 14.60 -8.92 30.64
C ASN A 642 13.62 -9.83 31.38
N ARG A 643 13.11 -9.40 32.54
CA ARG A 643 12.19 -10.17 33.37
C ARG A 643 10.82 -10.31 32.73
N CYS A 644 10.27 -9.24 32.17
CA CYS A 644 9.02 -9.27 31.42
C CYS A 644 9.12 -10.17 30.17
N ASN A 645 10.19 -10.03 29.36
CA ASN A 645 10.39 -10.88 28.18
C ASN A 645 10.52 -12.37 28.55
N LYS A 646 11.17 -12.70 29.68
CA LYS A 646 11.32 -14.07 30.17
C LYS A 646 9.98 -14.77 30.45
N VAL A 647 8.96 -14.01 30.84
CA VAL A 647 7.60 -14.53 31.10
C VAL A 647 6.63 -14.30 29.92
N GLY A 648 7.17 -13.88 28.77
CA GLY A 648 6.41 -13.67 27.53
C GLY A 648 5.49 -12.45 27.54
N VAL A 649 5.78 -11.47 28.40
CA VAL A 649 5.08 -10.18 28.46
C VAL A 649 6.04 -9.14 27.88
N TYR A 650 5.75 -8.64 26.69
CA TYR A 650 6.69 -7.81 25.95
C TYR A 650 6.52 -6.31 26.23
N ILE A 651 7.62 -5.56 26.17
CA ILE A 651 7.61 -4.11 26.47
C ILE A 651 7.46 -3.29 25.19
N TYR A 652 6.54 -2.32 25.22
CA TYR A 652 6.35 -1.30 24.19
C TYR A 652 6.63 0.08 24.78
N VAL A 653 7.63 0.76 24.25
CA VAL A 653 8.03 2.08 24.76
C VAL A 653 7.15 3.16 24.17
N ASP A 654 6.63 4.05 25.01
CA ASP A 654 6.09 5.33 24.55
C ASP A 654 7.23 6.29 24.18
N ALA A 655 7.39 6.58 22.89
CA ALA A 655 8.55 7.25 22.34
C ALA A 655 8.21 8.69 21.92
N VAL A 656 8.77 9.66 22.67
CA VAL A 656 8.69 11.09 22.35
C VAL A 656 9.87 11.48 21.48
N VAL A 657 9.63 11.62 20.17
CA VAL A 657 10.69 11.80 19.16
C VAL A 657 10.49 13.00 18.24
N ASN A 658 9.36 13.71 18.35
CA ASN A 658 9.03 14.87 17.51
C ASN A 658 9.37 16.22 18.16
N HIS A 659 9.59 16.28 19.48
CA HIS A 659 9.89 17.51 20.21
C HIS A 659 10.91 17.28 21.34
N MET A 660 11.48 18.38 21.83
CA MET A 660 12.27 18.50 23.07
C MET A 660 11.51 19.36 24.08
N CYS A 661 12.01 19.53 25.30
CA CYS A 661 11.35 20.38 26.31
C CYS A 661 11.06 21.80 25.77
N GLY A 662 9.91 22.36 26.18
CA GLY A 662 9.39 23.62 25.64
C GLY A 662 10.27 24.85 25.93
N ALA A 663 10.04 25.94 25.18
CA ALA A 663 10.82 27.17 25.29
C ALA A 663 10.79 27.80 26.70
N ALA A 664 9.70 27.60 27.44
CA ALA A 664 9.57 28.09 28.83
C ALA A 664 10.52 27.38 29.83
N ALA A 665 11.18 26.29 29.44
CA ALA A 665 12.09 25.55 30.31
C ALA A 665 13.40 26.30 30.65
N GLY A 666 13.73 27.36 29.90
CA GLY A 666 14.95 28.15 30.10
C GLY A 666 16.24 27.40 29.78
N SER A 667 17.28 27.61 30.58
CA SER A 667 18.55 26.88 30.49
C SER A 667 19.01 26.42 31.87
N GLY A 668 19.69 25.28 31.96
CA GLY A 668 20.17 24.76 33.24
C GLY A 668 20.42 23.24 33.25
N HIS A 669 20.57 22.70 34.47
CA HIS A 669 20.81 21.28 34.76
C HIS A 669 19.61 20.61 35.47
N HIS A 670 18.43 21.25 35.43
CA HIS A 670 17.20 20.78 36.10
C HIS A 670 16.45 19.73 35.27
N SER A 671 17.17 18.66 34.94
CA SER A 671 16.70 17.49 34.21
C SER A 671 16.94 16.23 35.03
N THR A 672 16.21 15.16 34.75
CA THR A 672 16.24 13.93 35.57
C THR A 672 17.59 13.22 35.62
N CYS A 673 18.49 13.42 34.64
CA CYS A 673 19.88 12.94 34.66
C CYS A 673 20.90 14.07 34.79
N GLY A 674 20.47 15.29 35.08
CA GLY A 674 21.34 16.46 35.22
C GLY A 674 22.03 16.89 33.94
N SER A 675 21.54 16.50 32.75
CA SER A 675 22.07 17.02 31.49
C SER A 675 21.83 18.52 31.36
N TYR A 676 22.86 19.27 30.98
CA TYR A 676 22.71 20.68 30.60
C TYR A 676 21.87 20.82 29.33
N PHE A 677 21.02 21.85 29.30
CA PHE A 677 20.29 22.28 28.11
C PHE A 677 20.06 23.79 28.10
N ASP A 678 19.81 24.35 26.91
CA ASP A 678 19.34 25.73 26.71
C ASP A 678 18.22 25.72 25.67
N SER A 679 16.96 25.83 26.13
CA SER A 679 15.78 25.79 25.25
C SER A 679 15.70 27.00 24.33
N HIS A 680 16.24 28.15 24.74
CA HIS A 680 16.26 29.38 23.95
C HIS A 680 17.24 29.28 22.79
N LYS A 681 18.42 28.69 23.02
CA LYS A 681 19.40 28.40 21.97
C LYS A 681 19.12 27.10 21.21
N ARG A 682 18.09 26.36 21.63
CA ARG A 682 17.80 24.99 21.17
C ARG A 682 19.02 24.09 21.36
N ASP A 683 19.87 24.39 22.32
CA ASP A 683 21.10 23.65 22.57
C ASP A 683 20.78 22.48 23.49
N PHE A 684 20.69 21.32 22.86
CA PHE A 684 20.46 20.06 23.52
C PHE A 684 21.68 19.17 23.24
N PRO A 685 22.06 18.25 24.13
CA PRO A 685 23.26 17.41 23.98
C PRO A 685 23.36 16.54 22.70
N ALA A 686 22.40 16.64 21.77
CA ALA A 686 22.35 15.92 20.51
C ALA A 686 22.08 16.88 19.33
N LYS A 687 23.07 17.16 18.45
CA LYS A 687 22.83 17.88 17.17
C LYS A 687 23.66 17.43 15.94
N ASP A 688 22.98 17.64 14.80
CA ASP A 688 23.31 17.58 13.34
C ASP A 688 22.74 16.42 12.48
N TYR A 689 22.06 15.41 13.05
CA TYR A 689 21.68 14.15 12.38
C TYR A 689 20.34 13.56 12.88
N VAL A 690 19.38 14.41 13.28
CA VAL A 690 18.14 14.10 14.05
C VAL A 690 17.50 12.73 13.78
N ARG A 691 17.16 12.38 12.53
CA ARG A 691 16.56 11.08 12.17
C ARG A 691 17.44 9.89 12.58
N SER A 692 18.76 10.02 12.43
CA SER A 692 19.72 9.01 12.87
C SER A 692 19.82 8.96 14.40
N LYS A 693 19.71 10.08 15.14
CA LYS A 693 19.71 10.01 16.62
C LYS A 693 18.46 9.35 17.17
N VAL A 694 17.30 9.65 16.59
CA VAL A 694 16.05 8.98 16.92
C VAL A 694 16.19 7.48 16.68
N ALA A 695 16.70 7.08 15.50
CA ALA A 695 16.94 5.67 15.19
C ALA A 695 17.96 5.03 16.13
N GLU A 696 19.05 5.70 16.49
CA GLU A 696 20.05 5.20 17.45
C GLU A 696 19.46 4.99 18.84
N TYR A 697 18.66 5.93 19.35
CA TYR A 697 17.94 5.80 20.61
C TYR A 697 16.99 4.60 20.59
N MET A 698 16.16 4.49 19.56
CA MET A 698 15.24 3.37 19.42
C MET A 698 15.98 2.04 19.22
N ASN A 699 17.12 2.04 18.52
CA ASN A 699 17.97 0.87 18.34
C ASN A 699 18.63 0.42 19.64
N HIS A 700 19.02 1.36 20.51
CA HIS A 700 19.51 1.05 21.87
C HIS A 700 18.42 0.33 22.69
N LEU A 701 17.18 0.79 22.60
CA LEU A 701 16.02 0.14 23.23
C LEU A 701 15.73 -1.26 22.64
N ILE A 702 15.86 -1.42 21.33
CA ILE A 702 15.76 -2.73 20.66
C ILE A 702 16.86 -3.69 21.14
N ASP A 703 18.09 -3.20 21.28
CA ASP A 703 19.22 -4.00 21.78
C ASP A 703 18.95 -4.49 23.21
N ILE A 704 18.34 -3.65 24.06
CA ILE A 704 17.91 -4.02 25.42
C ILE A 704 16.83 -5.12 25.40
N GLY A 705 15.94 -5.13 24.41
CA GLY A 705 14.88 -6.13 24.22
C GLY A 705 13.47 -5.58 24.18
N VAL A 706 13.31 -4.28 23.95
CA VAL A 706 11.99 -3.67 23.69
C VAL A 706 11.40 -4.24 22.40
N ALA A 707 10.12 -4.62 22.45
CA ALA A 707 9.43 -5.31 21.36
C ALA A 707 8.76 -4.38 20.35
N GLY A 708 8.60 -3.10 20.70
CA GLY A 708 7.96 -2.11 19.86
C GLY A 708 7.80 -0.75 20.51
N PHE A 709 7.14 0.16 19.80
CA PHE A 709 7.03 1.57 20.16
C PHE A 709 5.63 2.12 19.86
N ARG A 710 5.05 2.85 20.81
CA ARG A 710 4.07 3.90 20.52
C ARG A 710 4.87 5.13 20.11
N ILE A 711 4.56 5.73 18.97
CA ILE A 711 5.14 7.02 18.62
C ILE A 711 4.18 8.12 19.07
N ASP A 712 4.60 8.88 20.07
CA ASP A 712 3.84 10.00 20.64
C ASP A 712 3.66 11.13 19.63
N ALA A 713 2.49 11.77 19.66
CA ALA A 713 2.17 12.94 18.86
C ALA A 713 2.52 12.78 17.35
N SER A 714 2.31 11.57 16.81
CA SER A 714 2.67 11.21 15.43
C SER A 714 1.99 12.10 14.40
N LYS A 715 0.76 12.56 14.69
CA LYS A 715 0.01 13.51 13.86
C LYS A 715 0.80 14.78 13.49
N HIS A 716 1.76 15.18 14.31
CA HIS A 716 2.57 16.38 14.10
C HIS A 716 3.87 16.10 13.32
N MET A 717 4.05 14.89 12.79
CA MET A 717 5.17 14.50 11.93
C MET A 717 4.65 14.00 10.60
N TRP A 718 5.29 14.39 9.50
CA TRP A 718 4.95 13.81 8.19
C TRP A 718 5.18 12.30 8.19
N PRO A 719 4.25 11.48 7.66
CA PRO A 719 4.41 10.03 7.62
C PRO A 719 5.72 9.58 6.95
N GLY A 720 6.18 10.30 5.92
CA GLY A 720 7.46 10.03 5.25
C GLY A 720 8.69 10.27 6.14
N ASP A 721 8.65 11.27 7.02
CA ASP A 721 9.73 11.55 7.98
C ASP A 721 9.82 10.46 9.04
N MET A 722 8.66 9.98 9.50
CA MET A 722 8.59 8.83 10.39
C MET A 722 9.17 7.59 9.74
N LYS A 723 8.72 7.29 8.51
CA LYS A 723 9.24 6.17 7.73
C LYS A 723 10.77 6.20 7.64
N ALA A 724 11.35 7.38 7.43
CA ALA A 724 12.79 7.54 7.24
C ALA A 724 13.64 7.15 8.47
N PHE A 725 13.15 7.34 9.70
CA PHE A 725 13.85 6.83 10.89
C PHE A 725 13.43 5.40 11.23
N LEU A 726 12.18 5.00 10.97
CA LEU A 726 11.72 3.63 11.18
C LEU A 726 12.52 2.64 10.31
N ASP A 727 12.77 2.99 9.04
CA ASP A 727 13.56 2.17 8.11
C ASP A 727 15.01 1.93 8.58
N LYS A 728 15.52 2.76 9.49
CA LYS A 728 16.85 2.63 10.12
C LYS A 728 16.84 1.74 11.38
N LEU A 729 15.67 1.29 11.83
CA LEU A 729 15.57 0.43 13.00
C LEU A 729 16.13 -0.96 12.72
N LYS A 730 16.81 -1.52 13.71
CA LYS A 730 17.26 -2.92 13.75
C LYS A 730 16.06 -3.86 13.76
N HIS A 731 16.30 -5.12 13.40
CA HIS A 731 15.40 -6.19 13.81
C HIS A 731 15.48 -6.36 15.33
N LEU A 732 14.39 -6.87 15.92
CA LEU A 732 14.37 -7.19 17.34
C LEU A 732 15.46 -8.20 17.68
N ASN A 733 16.04 -8.08 18.88
CA ASN A 733 17.15 -8.93 19.27
C ASN A 733 16.74 -10.41 19.33
N THR A 734 17.66 -11.31 18.95
CA THR A 734 17.38 -12.74 18.82
C THR A 734 17.37 -13.50 20.15
N LYS A 735 17.67 -12.81 21.27
CA LYS A 735 17.57 -13.39 22.62
C LYS A 735 16.11 -13.71 22.98
N TRP A 736 15.18 -12.87 22.53
CA TRP A 736 13.76 -12.97 22.88
C TRP A 736 12.85 -13.20 21.67
N PHE A 737 13.29 -12.79 20.47
CA PHE A 737 12.48 -12.82 19.27
C PHE A 737 13.11 -13.68 18.18
N ALA A 738 12.30 -14.19 17.25
CA ALA A 738 12.81 -14.90 16.09
C ALA A 738 13.69 -13.97 15.22
N GLU A 739 14.69 -14.52 14.56
CA GLU A 739 15.54 -13.77 13.64
C GLU A 739 14.70 -13.06 12.55
N GLY A 740 15.05 -11.81 12.27
CA GLY A 740 14.34 -10.97 11.30
C GLY A 740 13.03 -10.34 11.81
N THR A 741 12.62 -10.56 13.07
CA THR A 741 11.43 -9.93 13.64
C THR A 741 11.56 -8.40 13.66
N ARG A 742 10.52 -7.67 13.24
CA ARG A 742 10.49 -6.19 13.28
C ARG A 742 9.81 -5.70 14.57
N PRO A 743 10.21 -4.54 15.13
CA PRO A 743 9.50 -3.95 16.26
C PRO A 743 8.03 -3.67 15.89
N PHE A 744 7.11 -3.83 16.83
CA PHE A 744 5.73 -3.38 16.67
C PHE A 744 5.67 -1.85 16.70
N ILE A 745 5.07 -1.20 15.70
CA ILE A 745 4.91 0.26 15.69
C ILE A 745 3.43 0.58 15.68
N PHE A 746 3.02 1.44 16.61
CA PHE A 746 1.72 2.09 16.56
C PHE A 746 1.84 3.59 16.84
N GLN A 747 0.98 4.37 16.20
CA GLN A 747 1.17 5.81 16.06
C GLN A 747 0.00 6.56 16.66
N GLU A 748 0.29 7.57 17.47
CA GLU A 748 -0.72 8.48 17.97
C GLU A 748 -1.15 9.48 16.88
N VAL A 749 -2.29 9.20 16.26
CA VAL A 749 -2.92 10.12 15.31
C VAL A 749 -4.34 10.39 15.78
N ILE A 750 -4.54 11.55 16.39
CA ILE A 750 -5.87 12.02 16.81
C ILE A 750 -6.65 12.41 15.55
N ASP A 751 -7.61 11.58 15.15
CA ASP A 751 -8.49 11.80 13.99
C ASP A 751 -9.93 11.43 14.39
N GLN A 752 -10.73 12.44 14.76
CA GLN A 752 -12.14 12.30 15.09
C GLN A 752 -13.07 12.39 13.85
N GLY A 753 -12.51 12.55 12.66
CA GLY A 753 -13.24 12.79 11.40
C GLY A 753 -13.39 14.28 11.07
N GLY A 754 -13.12 14.65 9.82
CA GLY A 754 -13.17 16.05 9.34
C GLY A 754 -11.90 16.87 9.61
N GLU A 755 -10.86 16.24 10.17
CA GLU A 755 -9.58 16.89 10.44
C GLU A 755 -8.70 16.92 9.17
N ALA A 756 -7.81 17.91 9.06
CA ALA A 756 -6.92 18.08 7.90
C ALA A 756 -5.88 16.96 7.74
N ILE A 757 -5.59 16.24 8.83
CA ILE A 757 -4.67 15.11 8.87
C ILE A 757 -5.47 13.88 9.26
N SER A 758 -5.48 12.88 8.39
CA SER A 758 -6.26 11.64 8.57
C SER A 758 -5.39 10.50 9.08
N SER A 759 -6.00 9.59 9.85
CA SER A 759 -5.37 8.35 10.32
C SER A 759 -4.84 7.47 9.17
N SER A 760 -5.48 7.54 7.99
CA SER A 760 -5.14 6.73 6.81
C SER A 760 -3.75 7.00 6.24
N GLU A 761 -3.25 8.24 6.38
CA GLU A 761 -1.93 8.66 5.91
C GLU A 761 -0.78 7.94 6.63
N TYR A 762 -1.04 7.43 7.84
CA TYR A 762 -0.04 6.82 8.71
C TYR A 762 -0.02 5.29 8.62
N PHE A 763 -0.95 4.67 7.87
CA PHE A 763 -1.03 3.22 7.79
C PHE A 763 0.25 2.57 7.27
N GLY A 764 1.06 3.26 6.45
CA GLY A 764 2.32 2.72 5.92
C GLY A 764 3.43 2.47 6.96
N ASN A 765 3.31 3.05 8.16
CA ASN A 765 4.36 3.02 9.18
C ASN A 765 4.10 2.03 10.33
N GLY A 766 2.90 1.44 10.39
CA GLY A 766 2.48 0.57 11.47
C GLY A 766 0.97 0.72 11.74
N ARG A 767 0.55 0.36 12.94
CA ARG A 767 -0.84 0.60 13.39
C ARG A 767 -1.03 2.07 13.81
N VAL A 768 -2.29 2.47 13.96
CA VAL A 768 -2.70 3.80 14.41
C VAL A 768 -3.69 3.64 15.57
N THR A 769 -3.60 4.52 16.56
CA THR A 769 -4.56 4.61 17.67
C THR A 769 -5.93 5.08 17.16
N GLU A 770 -6.98 4.28 17.35
CA GLU A 770 -8.34 4.62 16.91
C GLU A 770 -9.06 5.48 17.97
N PHE A 771 -8.87 6.80 17.91
CA PHE A 771 -9.42 7.76 18.87
C PHE A 771 -10.95 7.89 18.81
N LYS A 772 -11.60 7.48 17.72
CA LYS A 772 -13.07 7.46 17.63
C LYS A 772 -13.67 6.33 18.47
N TYR A 773 -12.89 5.27 18.74
CA TYR A 773 -13.41 4.07 19.40
C TYR A 773 -13.97 4.38 20.79
N GLY A 774 -13.15 4.94 21.68
CA GLY A 774 -13.56 5.29 23.04
C GLY A 774 -14.67 6.33 23.07
N ALA A 775 -14.61 7.33 22.18
CA ALA A 775 -15.60 8.41 22.13
C ALA A 775 -16.99 7.90 21.71
N LYS A 776 -17.06 7.12 20.63
CA LYS A 776 -18.30 6.51 20.14
C LYS A 776 -18.86 5.50 21.14
N LEU A 777 -18.00 4.62 21.65
CA LEU A 777 -18.41 3.63 22.66
C LEU A 777 -18.94 4.30 23.94
N GLY A 778 -18.28 5.37 24.38
CA GLY A 778 -18.71 6.16 25.53
C GLY A 778 -20.05 6.86 25.30
N THR A 779 -20.25 7.43 24.11
CA THR A 779 -21.54 8.03 23.70
C THR A 779 -22.68 7.01 23.76
N VAL A 780 -22.45 5.81 23.24
CA VAL A 780 -23.42 4.71 23.27
C VAL A 780 -23.72 4.27 24.70
N ILE A 781 -22.69 4.01 25.52
CA ILE A 781 -22.87 3.54 26.89
C ILE A 781 -23.54 4.61 27.78
N ARG A 782 -23.26 5.90 27.56
CA ARG A 782 -23.94 6.99 28.24
C ARG A 782 -25.35 7.27 27.71
N LYS A 783 -25.79 6.57 26.65
CA LYS A 783 -27.09 6.73 25.98
C LYS A 783 -27.28 8.14 25.39
N TRP A 784 -26.20 8.75 24.93
CA TRP A 784 -26.23 10.10 24.36
C TRP A 784 -26.61 10.07 22.89
N HIS A 785 -27.36 11.10 22.47
CA HIS A 785 -27.70 11.36 21.06
C HIS A 785 -28.40 10.21 20.31
N GLY A 786 -28.92 9.21 21.02
CA GLY A 786 -29.54 8.02 20.42
C GLY A 786 -28.57 7.11 19.67
N GLU A 787 -27.25 7.26 19.86
CA GLU A 787 -26.28 6.36 19.23
C GLU A 787 -26.39 4.94 19.79
N LYS A 788 -26.25 3.95 18.91
CA LYS A 788 -26.34 2.52 19.23
C LYS A 788 -25.10 1.78 18.76
N MET A 789 -24.83 0.64 19.39
CA MET A 789 -23.68 -0.22 19.08
C MET A 789 -23.62 -0.71 17.62
N THR A 790 -24.75 -0.73 16.89
CA THR A 790 -24.85 -1.16 15.49
C THR A 790 -24.24 -0.18 14.48
N TYR A 791 -23.95 1.07 14.87
CA TYR A 791 -23.58 2.16 13.95
C TYR A 791 -22.07 2.49 13.92
N LEU A 792 -21.22 1.61 14.42
CA LEU A 792 -19.80 1.89 14.61
C LEU A 792 -18.98 1.61 13.33
N ASN A 793 -18.61 2.69 12.62
CA ASN A 793 -17.69 2.64 11.48
C ASN A 793 -16.31 3.19 11.86
N PHE A 794 -15.27 2.37 11.74
CA PHE A 794 -13.91 2.69 12.16
C PHE A 794 -12.89 2.34 11.07
N MET A 795 -11.59 2.63 11.30
CA MET A 795 -10.52 2.25 10.37
C MET A 795 -10.42 0.72 10.20
N PRO A 796 -9.66 0.19 9.23
CA PRO A 796 -9.50 -1.26 9.11
C PRO A 796 -8.92 -1.88 10.40
N SER A 797 -9.52 -2.98 10.86
CA SER A 797 -9.18 -3.64 12.14
C SER A 797 -7.69 -4.01 12.28
N ASP A 798 -7.03 -4.40 11.19
CA ASP A 798 -5.61 -4.74 11.17
C ASP A 798 -4.68 -3.52 11.26
N LYS A 799 -5.23 -2.31 11.13
CA LYS A 799 -4.55 -1.02 11.29
C LYS A 799 -4.78 -0.38 12.65
N ALA A 800 -5.76 -0.84 13.43
CA ALA A 800 -6.16 -0.19 14.67
C ALA A 800 -5.45 -0.76 15.91
N VAL A 801 -5.03 0.15 16.80
CA VAL A 801 -4.93 -0.10 18.25
C VAL A 801 -6.10 0.61 18.92
N VAL A 802 -6.92 -0.14 19.65
CA VAL A 802 -8.16 0.34 20.27
C VAL A 802 -8.02 0.39 21.78
N PHE A 803 -8.65 1.40 22.38
CA PHE A 803 -8.71 1.62 23.83
C PHE A 803 -10.00 2.38 24.16
N VAL A 804 -10.49 2.20 25.38
CA VAL A 804 -11.63 2.99 25.90
C VAL A 804 -11.14 4.38 26.31
N ASP A 805 -9.98 4.45 26.94
CA ASP A 805 -9.36 5.66 27.47
C ASP A 805 -7.82 5.62 27.38
N ASN A 806 -7.19 6.77 27.59
CA ASN A 806 -5.74 6.92 27.68
C ASN A 806 -5.36 7.93 28.77
N HIS A 807 -4.06 8.19 28.93
CA HIS A 807 -3.57 9.09 29.97
C HIS A 807 -4.05 10.54 29.80
N ASP A 808 -4.26 11.03 28.57
CA ASP A 808 -4.80 12.37 28.31
C ASP A 808 -6.30 12.45 28.63
N ASN A 809 -7.07 11.46 28.16
CA ASN A 809 -8.52 11.44 28.30
C ASN A 809 -8.96 11.29 29.75
N GLN A 810 -8.22 10.53 30.58
CA GLN A 810 -8.50 10.43 32.02
C GLN A 810 -8.39 11.79 32.74
N ARG A 811 -7.73 12.77 32.11
CA ARG A 811 -7.46 14.12 32.64
C ARG A 811 -8.17 15.22 31.82
N SER A 812 -9.06 14.85 30.91
CA SER A 812 -9.81 15.78 30.02
C SER A 812 -8.98 16.55 28.98
N HIS A 813 -7.75 16.14 28.68
CA HIS A 813 -6.86 16.84 27.71
C HIS A 813 -6.89 16.26 26.28
N GLY A 814 -7.48 15.09 26.07
CA GLY A 814 -7.45 14.35 24.79
C GLY A 814 -8.75 14.38 23.96
N GLY A 815 -8.68 13.85 22.74
CA GLY A 815 -9.84 13.75 21.83
C GLY A 815 -10.98 12.89 22.38
N GLY A 816 -12.23 13.27 22.11
CA GLY A 816 -13.45 12.58 22.56
C GLY A 816 -14.18 13.26 23.72
N GLY A 817 -13.51 14.12 24.48
CA GLY A 817 -14.13 14.97 25.52
C GLY A 817 -14.92 14.17 26.58
N ALA A 818 -16.03 14.74 27.04
CA ALA A 818 -16.86 14.17 28.13
C ALA A 818 -17.49 12.80 27.80
N SER A 819 -17.50 12.38 26.54
CA SER A 819 -18.02 11.06 26.15
C SER A 819 -17.16 9.93 26.67
N ILE A 820 -15.85 10.14 26.86
CA ILE A 820 -14.92 9.10 27.27
C ILE A 820 -15.30 8.54 28.65
N LEU A 821 -15.24 7.21 28.76
CA LEU A 821 -15.42 6.48 30.02
C LEU A 821 -14.05 6.29 30.65
N THR A 822 -13.93 6.56 31.95
CA THR A 822 -12.67 6.44 32.69
C THR A 822 -12.92 5.71 34.01
N PHE A 823 -11.87 5.40 34.77
CA PHE A 823 -12.03 4.78 36.09
C PHE A 823 -12.90 5.60 37.07
N TRP A 824 -13.07 6.91 36.84
CA TRP A 824 -13.97 7.77 37.61
C TRP A 824 -15.45 7.40 37.43
N ASP A 825 -15.80 6.77 36.30
CA ASP A 825 -17.13 6.21 35.99
C ASP A 825 -17.05 4.67 36.01
N SER A 826 -16.49 4.09 37.08
CA SER A 826 -16.05 2.68 37.14
C SER A 826 -17.08 1.67 36.61
N ARG A 827 -18.37 1.86 36.91
CA ARG A 827 -19.47 1.02 36.42
C ARG A 827 -19.57 1.01 34.89
N LEU A 828 -19.65 2.18 34.27
CA LEU A 828 -19.74 2.31 32.81
C LEU A 828 -18.42 1.92 32.14
N TYR A 829 -17.30 2.24 32.78
CA TYR A 829 -15.97 1.89 32.30
C TYR A 829 -15.78 0.38 32.18
N LYS A 830 -16.19 -0.39 33.21
CA LYS A 830 -16.15 -1.86 33.17
C LYS A 830 -16.95 -2.43 32.00
N MET A 831 -18.13 -1.86 31.69
CA MET A 831 -18.91 -2.25 30.52
C MET A 831 -18.20 -1.92 29.20
N GLY A 832 -17.62 -0.71 29.08
CA GLY A 832 -16.89 -0.30 27.88
C GLY A 832 -15.67 -1.17 27.62
N VAL A 833 -14.86 -1.45 28.64
CA VAL A 833 -13.70 -2.33 28.52
C VAL A 833 -14.13 -3.77 28.23
N GLY A 834 -15.22 -4.25 28.86
CA GLY A 834 -15.82 -5.55 28.58
C GLY A 834 -16.23 -5.68 27.11
N PHE A 835 -16.92 -4.68 26.56
CA PHE A 835 -17.32 -4.67 25.15
C PHE A 835 -16.10 -4.68 24.23
N MET A 836 -15.10 -3.83 24.52
CA MET A 836 -13.86 -3.77 23.76
C MET A 836 -13.11 -5.10 23.72
N LEU A 837 -13.03 -5.79 24.86
CA LEU A 837 -12.34 -7.07 24.95
C LEU A 837 -13.12 -8.20 24.28
N ALA A 838 -14.46 -8.17 24.31
CA ALA A 838 -15.29 -9.17 23.64
C ALA A 838 -15.34 -8.99 22.11
N HIS A 839 -15.32 -7.76 21.62
CA HIS A 839 -15.45 -7.43 20.20
C HIS A 839 -14.17 -7.75 19.41
N PRO A 840 -14.24 -8.32 18.18
CA PRO A 840 -13.06 -8.76 17.40
C PRO A 840 -12.26 -7.62 16.73
N TYR A 841 -12.60 -6.36 17.00
CA TYR A 841 -12.03 -5.20 16.31
C TYR A 841 -10.74 -4.71 16.98
N GLY A 842 -9.71 -4.47 16.19
CA GLY A 842 -8.44 -3.85 16.62
C GLY A 842 -7.57 -4.71 17.53
N PHE A 843 -6.36 -4.21 17.79
CA PHE A 843 -5.51 -4.70 18.88
C PHE A 843 -5.77 -3.88 20.15
N THR A 844 -6.02 -4.54 21.28
CA THR A 844 -6.59 -3.92 22.47
C THR A 844 -5.52 -3.46 23.45
N ARG A 845 -5.64 -2.21 23.92
CA ARG A 845 -4.86 -1.64 25.01
C ARG A 845 -5.77 -1.24 26.17
N ILE A 846 -5.46 -1.74 27.35
CA ILE A 846 -6.11 -1.37 28.62
C ILE A 846 -5.27 -0.29 29.30
N MET A 847 -5.91 0.68 29.97
CA MET A 847 -5.23 1.70 30.75
C MET A 847 -5.05 1.24 32.20
N SER A 848 -3.94 1.59 32.85
CA SER A 848 -3.86 1.62 34.31
C SER A 848 -3.05 2.80 34.80
N SER A 849 -3.56 3.47 35.81
CA SER A 849 -3.25 4.87 36.11
C SER A 849 -3.14 5.12 37.61
N PHE A 850 -3.46 6.33 38.05
CA PHE A 850 -3.49 6.74 39.45
C PHE A 850 -4.59 7.78 39.66
N SER A 851 -5.05 7.89 40.90
CA SER A 851 -6.04 8.89 41.31
C SER A 851 -5.36 10.16 41.82
N TRP A 852 -6.05 11.28 41.67
CA TRP A 852 -5.68 12.57 42.28
C TRP A 852 -6.93 13.26 42.83
N PRO A 853 -6.78 14.19 43.78
CA PRO A 853 -7.89 15.04 44.20
C PRO A 853 -8.36 15.90 43.02
N ARG A 854 -9.60 15.70 42.57
CA ARG A 854 -10.20 16.52 41.51
C ARG A 854 -10.83 17.77 42.10
N TYR A 855 -10.63 18.91 41.46
CA TYR A 855 -11.27 20.17 41.82
C TYR A 855 -11.81 20.85 40.57
N PHE A 856 -13.13 20.96 40.48
CA PHE A 856 -13.79 21.45 39.28
C PHE A 856 -14.10 22.94 39.40
N GLU A 857 -13.54 23.76 38.51
CA GLU A 857 -13.95 25.15 38.29
C GLU A 857 -14.45 25.29 36.86
N ASN A 858 -15.62 25.91 36.66
CA ASN A 858 -16.22 26.11 35.34
C ASN A 858 -16.35 24.84 34.47
N GLY A 859 -16.49 23.67 35.11
CA GLY A 859 -16.62 22.38 34.43
C GLY A 859 -15.28 21.69 34.10
N GLU A 860 -14.14 22.28 34.43
CA GLU A 860 -12.81 21.72 34.19
C GLU A 860 -12.13 21.35 35.51
N ASP A 861 -11.45 20.19 35.54
CA ASP A 861 -10.62 19.80 36.68
C ASP A 861 -9.30 20.57 36.66
N ILE A 862 -9.18 21.59 37.51
CA ILE A 862 -7.97 22.42 37.61
C ILE A 862 -6.79 21.66 38.21
N ASN A 863 -7.02 20.45 38.76
CA ASN A 863 -5.99 19.54 39.25
C ASN A 863 -5.61 18.46 38.24
N SER A 864 -6.07 18.55 36.99
CA SER A 864 -5.72 17.61 35.91
C SER A 864 -4.21 17.55 35.58
N TRP A 865 -3.39 18.43 36.16
CA TRP A 865 -1.93 18.44 36.03
C TRP A 865 -1.21 17.49 37.00
N VAL A 866 -1.87 17.00 38.07
CA VAL A 866 -1.22 16.26 39.15
C VAL A 866 -0.46 15.03 38.63
N GLY A 867 0.79 14.89 39.08
CA GLY A 867 1.67 13.77 38.76
C GLY A 867 1.37 12.48 39.52
N PRO A 868 2.13 11.41 39.26
CA PRO A 868 1.93 10.12 39.93
C PRO A 868 2.14 10.23 41.45
N PRO A 869 1.59 9.29 42.24
CA PRO A 869 1.85 9.21 43.66
C PRO A 869 3.36 9.24 43.95
N SER A 870 3.81 10.26 44.67
CA SER A 870 5.24 10.54 44.88
C SER A 870 5.55 10.86 46.34
N TYR A 871 6.81 10.69 46.73
CA TYR A 871 7.36 11.22 47.98
C TYR A 871 7.67 12.72 47.85
N GLU A 872 8.03 13.36 48.96
CA GLU A 872 8.35 14.79 49.00
C GLU A 872 9.58 15.17 48.15
N ASP A 873 10.46 14.22 47.86
CA ASP A 873 11.62 14.41 46.97
C ASP A 873 11.26 14.27 45.47
N GLY A 874 10.00 13.97 45.16
CA GLY A 874 9.50 13.78 43.79
C GLY A 874 9.79 12.39 43.21
N SER A 875 10.34 11.46 43.99
CA SER A 875 10.45 10.06 43.60
C SER A 875 9.10 9.35 43.68
N ILE A 876 8.84 8.44 42.74
CA ILE A 876 7.55 7.77 42.62
C ILE A 876 7.37 6.72 43.74
N LYS A 877 6.19 6.68 44.36
CA LYS A 877 5.81 5.65 45.34
C LYS A 877 5.61 4.30 44.67
N SER A 878 6.04 3.24 45.34
CA SER A 878 5.77 1.86 44.92
C SER A 878 4.28 1.60 44.74
N VAL A 879 3.93 0.83 43.73
CA VAL A 879 2.59 0.23 43.66
C VAL A 879 2.48 -0.87 44.70
N THR A 880 1.53 -0.73 45.62
CA THR A 880 1.21 -1.77 46.61
C THR A 880 -0.03 -2.52 46.17
N ILE A 881 -0.08 -3.83 46.41
CA ILE A 881 -1.24 -4.65 46.10
C ILE A 881 -2.00 -4.92 47.39
N ASN A 882 -3.26 -4.52 47.43
CA ASN A 882 -4.17 -4.73 48.56
C ASN A 882 -4.65 -6.19 48.60
N PRO A 883 -5.16 -6.68 49.75
CA PRO A 883 -5.70 -8.05 49.86
C PRO A 883 -6.83 -8.37 48.89
N ASP A 884 -7.61 -7.36 48.49
CA ASP A 884 -8.68 -7.47 47.49
C ASP A 884 -8.16 -7.42 46.04
N THR A 885 -6.84 -7.48 45.85
CA THR A 885 -6.10 -7.41 44.58
C THR A 885 -6.09 -6.06 43.87
N THR A 886 -6.75 -5.04 44.43
CA THR A 886 -6.64 -3.65 43.95
C THR A 886 -5.29 -3.04 44.32
N CYS A 887 -5.01 -1.83 43.84
CA CYS A 887 -3.77 -1.14 44.15
C CYS A 887 -3.94 -0.09 45.26
N GLY A 888 -2.92 0.02 46.10
CA GLY A 888 -2.80 1.01 47.15
C GLY A 888 -1.90 2.19 46.74
N ASN A 889 -1.57 3.04 47.70
CA ASN A 889 -0.73 4.23 47.52
C ASN A 889 -1.24 5.24 46.46
N GLY A 890 -2.55 5.26 46.19
CA GLY A 890 -3.16 6.18 45.22
C GLY A 890 -3.07 5.71 43.76
N TRP A 891 -2.51 4.53 43.50
CA TRP A 891 -2.52 3.89 42.18
C TRP A 891 -3.87 3.27 41.88
N ILE A 892 -4.29 3.35 40.62
CA ILE A 892 -5.47 2.66 40.11
C ILE A 892 -4.99 1.58 39.15
N CYS A 893 -5.37 0.34 39.43
CA CYS A 893 -4.98 -0.81 38.63
C CYS A 893 -6.22 -1.38 37.96
N GLU A 894 -6.75 -0.66 36.97
CA GLU A 894 -7.93 -1.07 36.22
C GLU A 894 -7.74 -2.48 35.61
N HIS A 895 -6.53 -2.80 35.13
CA HIS A 895 -6.21 -4.15 34.63
C HIS A 895 -6.35 -5.26 35.68
N ARG A 896 -6.34 -4.92 36.98
CA ARG A 896 -6.52 -5.87 38.09
C ARG A 896 -7.98 -6.08 38.47
N TRP A 897 -8.88 -5.19 38.05
CA TRP A 897 -10.31 -5.36 38.31
C TRP A 897 -10.76 -6.69 37.72
N ARG A 898 -11.43 -7.51 38.53
CA ARG A 898 -11.81 -8.89 38.18
C ARG A 898 -12.46 -8.96 36.81
N GLN A 899 -13.40 -8.07 36.55
CA GLN A 899 -14.15 -7.96 35.30
C GLN A 899 -13.21 -7.76 34.11
N ILE A 900 -12.24 -6.84 34.22
CA ILE A 900 -11.29 -6.52 33.14
C ILE A 900 -10.30 -7.66 32.93
N ARG A 901 -9.70 -8.19 34.01
CA ARG A 901 -8.78 -9.34 33.95
C ARG A 901 -9.47 -10.55 33.33
N ASN A 902 -10.67 -10.89 33.79
CA ASN A 902 -11.42 -12.03 33.26
C ASN A 902 -11.81 -11.80 31.80
N MET A 903 -12.09 -10.56 31.39
CA MET A 903 -12.34 -10.26 29.98
C MET A 903 -11.09 -10.30 29.09
N VAL A 904 -9.88 -10.11 29.63
CA VAL A 904 -8.63 -10.42 28.91
C VAL A 904 -8.53 -11.93 28.66
N ILE A 905 -8.85 -12.75 29.67
CA ILE A 905 -8.90 -14.20 29.53
C ILE A 905 -9.97 -14.60 28.51
N PHE A 906 -11.18 -14.02 28.59
CA PHE A 906 -12.24 -14.22 27.60
C PHE A 906 -11.74 -13.95 26.19
N ARG A 907 -11.12 -12.78 25.95
CA ARG A 907 -10.61 -12.40 24.63
C ARG A 907 -9.60 -13.41 24.08
N ASN A 908 -8.73 -13.92 24.94
CA ASN A 908 -7.76 -14.95 24.58
C ASN A 908 -8.43 -16.31 24.27
N VAL A 909 -9.49 -16.67 24.98
CA VAL A 909 -10.28 -17.90 24.71
C VAL A 909 -10.99 -17.81 23.36
N VAL A 910 -11.53 -16.63 23.03
CA VAL A 910 -12.29 -16.40 21.80
C VAL A 910 -11.44 -15.87 20.65
N ASP A 911 -10.11 -15.92 20.77
CA ASP A 911 -9.22 -15.42 19.73
C ASP A 911 -9.47 -16.14 18.40
N GLY A 912 -9.47 -15.37 17.31
CA GLY A 912 -9.79 -15.86 15.97
C GLY A 912 -11.25 -16.29 15.72
N GLN A 913 -12.12 -16.32 16.73
CA GLN A 913 -13.51 -16.75 16.57
C GLN A 913 -14.36 -15.71 15.84
N PRO A 914 -15.31 -16.16 14.97
CA PRO A 914 -16.19 -15.26 14.25
C PRO A 914 -17.11 -14.49 15.21
N PHE A 915 -17.57 -13.33 14.76
CA PHE A 915 -18.65 -12.59 15.44
C PHE A 915 -19.99 -13.22 15.04
N THR A 916 -20.74 -13.75 16.00
CA THR A 916 -21.95 -14.55 15.76
C THR A 916 -23.06 -14.15 16.72
N ASN A 917 -24.27 -14.68 16.50
CA ASN A 917 -25.39 -14.61 17.45
C ASN A 917 -25.67 -13.20 17.99
N TRP A 918 -25.59 -12.19 17.13
CA TRP A 918 -25.97 -10.83 17.49
C TRP A 918 -27.45 -10.77 17.87
N TRP A 919 -27.73 -10.13 18.99
CA TRP A 919 -29.07 -9.81 19.44
C TRP A 919 -29.07 -8.42 20.06
N ASP A 920 -30.12 -7.66 19.81
CA ASP A 920 -30.42 -6.42 20.52
C ASP A 920 -31.93 -6.29 20.69
N ASN A 921 -32.34 -5.50 21.69
CA ASN A 921 -33.75 -5.23 21.96
C ASN A 921 -34.29 -3.98 21.23
N ASN A 922 -33.57 -3.50 20.21
CA ASN A 922 -33.77 -2.18 19.59
C ASN A 922 -33.61 -0.98 20.54
N SER A 923 -33.08 -1.16 21.75
CA SER A 923 -32.76 -0.12 22.73
C SER A 923 -31.27 -0.22 23.14
N ASN A 924 -30.94 -0.38 24.43
CA ASN A 924 -29.57 -0.41 24.95
C ASN A 924 -29.19 -1.78 25.57
N GLN A 925 -29.96 -2.84 25.30
CA GLN A 925 -29.57 -4.21 25.61
C GLN A 925 -28.99 -4.87 24.36
N VAL A 926 -27.84 -5.52 24.50
CA VAL A 926 -27.13 -6.16 23.39
C VAL A 926 -26.45 -7.44 23.85
N ALA A 927 -26.44 -8.44 22.99
CA ALA A 927 -25.70 -9.67 23.19
C ALA A 927 -25.04 -10.12 21.89
N PHE A 928 -23.91 -10.82 22.00
CA PHE A 928 -23.29 -11.47 20.86
C PHE A 928 -22.38 -12.62 21.27
N GLY A 929 -22.22 -13.55 20.34
CA GLY A 929 -21.30 -14.67 20.42
C GLY A 929 -19.98 -14.42 19.73
N ARG A 930 -18.98 -15.19 20.16
CA ARG A 930 -17.69 -15.34 19.50
C ARG A 930 -17.51 -16.82 19.14
N GLY A 931 -18.12 -17.20 18.03
CA GLY A 931 -18.19 -18.59 17.57
C GLY A 931 -18.88 -19.47 18.60
N ASN A 932 -18.28 -20.63 18.87
CA ASN A 932 -18.71 -21.55 19.91
C ASN A 932 -17.82 -21.49 21.17
N GLN A 933 -17.07 -20.40 21.36
CA GLN A 933 -16.09 -20.28 22.44
C GLN A 933 -16.47 -19.29 23.54
N GLY A 934 -17.28 -18.27 23.23
CA GLY A 934 -17.72 -17.30 24.23
C GLY A 934 -18.98 -16.56 23.82
N PHE A 935 -19.71 -16.06 24.81
CA PHE A 935 -20.92 -15.27 24.66
C PHE A 935 -20.98 -14.18 25.72
N ILE A 936 -21.49 -13.00 25.34
CA ILE A 936 -21.57 -11.84 26.22
C ILE A 936 -22.91 -11.13 26.06
N VAL A 937 -23.45 -10.60 27.16
CA VAL A 937 -24.73 -9.90 27.23
C VAL A 937 -24.55 -8.62 28.05
N PHE A 938 -25.03 -7.49 27.56
CA PHE A 938 -25.03 -6.20 28.25
C PHE A 938 -26.47 -5.73 28.46
N ASN A 939 -26.75 -5.25 29.67
CA ASN A 939 -27.96 -4.50 29.99
C ASN A 939 -27.60 -3.03 30.29
N ASN A 940 -27.74 -2.16 29.30
CA ASN A 940 -27.55 -0.71 29.48
C ASN A 940 -28.88 0.07 29.47
N ASP A 941 -30.02 -0.62 29.50
CA ASP A 941 -31.35 0.01 29.61
C ASP A 941 -31.71 0.34 31.07
N ASP A 942 -32.81 1.08 31.24
CA ASP A 942 -33.32 1.49 32.56
C ASP A 942 -34.27 0.45 33.18
N TRP A 943 -34.30 -0.77 32.64
CA TRP A 943 -35.09 -1.90 33.13
C TRP A 943 -34.30 -3.22 33.05
N ASN A 944 -34.76 -4.24 33.77
CA ASN A 944 -34.12 -5.56 33.79
C ASN A 944 -34.15 -6.21 32.39
N LEU A 945 -33.04 -6.84 32.00
CA LEU A 945 -32.99 -7.72 30.84
C LEU A 945 -33.49 -9.10 31.27
N THR A 946 -34.53 -9.60 30.62
CA THR A 946 -35.00 -10.99 30.77
C THR A 946 -35.21 -11.58 29.39
N ALA A 947 -34.31 -12.46 28.94
CA ALA A 947 -34.35 -13.03 27.60
C ALA A 947 -33.68 -14.40 27.54
N THR A 948 -34.25 -15.30 26.73
CA THR A 948 -33.62 -16.55 26.29
C THR A 948 -32.87 -16.26 24.99
N LEU A 949 -31.54 -16.42 24.99
CA LEU A 949 -30.69 -16.02 23.88
C LEU A 949 -29.91 -17.20 23.31
N GLN A 950 -29.75 -17.22 21.98
CA GLN A 950 -28.92 -18.21 21.31
C GLN A 950 -27.44 -17.89 21.55
N THR A 951 -26.74 -18.72 22.32
CA THR A 951 -25.35 -18.43 22.70
C THR A 951 -24.35 -18.95 21.68
N GLY A 952 -24.67 -20.07 21.02
CA GLY A 952 -23.75 -20.85 20.20
C GLY A 952 -22.71 -21.65 21.00
N LEU A 953 -22.75 -21.61 22.33
CA LEU A 953 -21.90 -22.41 23.19
C LEU A 953 -22.43 -23.85 23.30
N PRO A 954 -21.56 -24.85 23.54
CA PRO A 954 -21.99 -26.21 23.84
C PRO A 954 -22.83 -26.28 25.13
N GLU A 955 -23.77 -27.22 25.20
CA GLU A 955 -24.60 -27.48 26.39
C GLU A 955 -23.76 -27.63 27.67
N GLY A 956 -24.21 -27.03 28.78
CA GLY A 956 -23.67 -27.24 30.12
C GLY A 956 -23.81 -26.02 31.02
N ILE A 957 -23.27 -26.12 32.23
CA ILE A 957 -23.29 -25.03 33.21
C ILE A 957 -22.02 -24.20 33.06
N TYR A 958 -22.17 -22.89 32.91
CA TYR A 958 -21.08 -21.94 32.79
C TYR A 958 -21.07 -20.99 33.98
N CYS A 959 -19.87 -20.61 34.41
CA CYS A 959 -19.69 -19.54 35.38
C CYS A 959 -19.69 -18.19 34.67
N ASP A 960 -20.53 -17.26 35.12
CA ASP A 960 -20.42 -15.85 34.73
C ASP A 960 -19.14 -15.24 35.31
N ILE A 961 -18.21 -14.92 34.41
CA ILE A 961 -16.90 -14.38 34.76
C ILE A 961 -16.92 -12.88 35.10
N ILE A 962 -18.10 -12.23 35.04
CA ILE A 962 -18.27 -10.84 35.45
C ILE A 962 -18.71 -10.74 36.91
N SER A 963 -19.79 -11.45 37.29
CA SER A 963 -20.26 -11.51 38.69
C SER A 963 -19.35 -12.36 39.60
N GLY A 964 -18.54 -13.25 39.03
CA GLY A 964 -17.60 -14.08 39.78
C GLY A 964 -16.46 -14.64 38.93
N GLN A 965 -16.01 -15.84 39.28
CA GLN A 965 -14.99 -16.58 38.55
C GLN A 965 -15.13 -18.08 38.81
N LYS A 966 -14.63 -18.88 37.88
CA LYS A 966 -14.53 -20.34 38.05
C LYS A 966 -13.35 -20.66 38.96
N GLU A 967 -13.61 -21.44 40.01
CA GLU A 967 -12.61 -22.01 40.94
C GLU A 967 -12.79 -23.53 40.94
N ASP A 968 -11.84 -24.23 40.30
CA ASP A 968 -11.98 -25.66 39.98
C ASP A 968 -13.31 -25.96 39.28
N ASN A 969 -14.15 -26.84 39.82
CA ASN A 969 -15.48 -27.14 39.26
C ASN A 969 -16.62 -26.34 39.91
N ASN A 970 -16.30 -25.26 40.62
CA ASN A 970 -17.29 -24.36 41.22
C ASN A 970 -17.27 -22.97 40.59
N CYS A 971 -18.37 -22.24 40.74
CA CYS A 971 -18.49 -20.84 40.32
C CYS A 971 -18.78 -19.99 41.55
N THR A 972 -18.01 -18.93 41.74
CA THR A 972 -18.26 -17.94 42.81
C THR A 972 -19.30 -16.89 42.41
N GLY A 973 -19.63 -16.81 41.12
CA GLY A 973 -20.64 -15.93 40.57
C GLY A 973 -21.93 -16.65 40.18
N ILE A 974 -22.67 -16.03 39.26
CA ILE A 974 -23.90 -16.59 38.71
C ILE A 974 -23.57 -17.79 37.80
N LYS A 975 -24.34 -18.87 37.95
CA LYS A 975 -24.27 -20.05 37.08
C LYS A 975 -25.31 -19.91 35.96
N ILE A 976 -24.89 -20.13 34.72
CA ILE A 976 -25.74 -20.03 33.53
C ILE A 976 -25.80 -21.39 32.87
N GLN A 977 -27.00 -21.94 32.75
CA GLN A 977 -27.24 -23.17 32.01
C GLN A 977 -27.40 -22.85 30.53
N VAL A 978 -26.53 -23.43 29.70
CA VAL A 978 -26.73 -23.51 28.25
C VAL A 978 -27.40 -24.85 27.95
N HIS A 979 -28.53 -24.82 27.24
CA HIS A 979 -29.33 -25.98 26.88
C HIS A 979 -28.76 -26.72 25.65
N GLY A 980 -29.29 -27.92 25.38
CA GLY A 980 -28.87 -28.77 24.25
C GLY A 980 -29.00 -28.12 22.86
N ASP A 981 -29.86 -27.11 22.72
CA ASP A 981 -30.05 -26.32 21.50
C ASP A 981 -29.15 -25.06 21.41
N GLY A 982 -28.26 -24.87 22.40
CA GLY A 982 -27.35 -23.73 22.49
C GLY A 982 -27.92 -22.47 23.13
N THR A 983 -29.21 -22.47 23.52
CA THR A 983 -29.83 -21.31 24.17
C THR A 983 -29.53 -21.23 25.67
N ALA A 984 -29.62 -20.04 26.26
CA ALA A 984 -29.53 -19.83 27.69
C ALA A 984 -30.41 -18.66 28.16
N ASP A 985 -30.93 -18.74 29.38
CA ASP A 985 -31.72 -17.69 30.01
C ASP A 985 -30.84 -16.67 30.72
N PHE A 986 -31.07 -15.39 30.43
CA PHE A 986 -30.38 -14.27 31.06
C PHE A 986 -31.38 -13.39 31.80
N ASN A 987 -31.11 -13.15 33.09
CA ASN A 987 -31.81 -12.18 33.92
C ASN A 987 -30.79 -11.21 34.55
N ILE A 988 -30.64 -10.03 33.94
CA ILE A 988 -29.61 -9.05 34.33
C ILE A 988 -30.31 -7.78 34.80
N SER A 989 -30.19 -7.44 36.08
CA SER A 989 -30.78 -6.21 36.59
C SER A 989 -30.05 -4.96 36.07
N ASN A 990 -30.80 -3.91 35.72
CA ASN A 990 -30.22 -2.62 35.39
C ASN A 990 -29.59 -1.91 36.60
N PHE A 991 -29.88 -2.36 37.82
CA PHE A 991 -29.26 -1.89 39.07
C PHE A 991 -28.04 -2.72 39.49
N ALA A 992 -27.68 -3.76 38.74
CA ALA A 992 -26.47 -4.52 39.02
C ALA A 992 -25.23 -3.63 38.99
N GLU A 993 -24.27 -3.93 39.87
CA GLU A 993 -22.97 -3.25 39.91
C GLU A 993 -22.27 -3.33 38.55
N ASP A 994 -22.33 -4.50 37.93
CA ASP A 994 -21.87 -4.80 36.58
C ASP A 994 -23.06 -5.34 35.77
N PRO A 995 -23.79 -4.51 35.02
CA PRO A 995 -25.00 -4.94 34.33
C PRO A 995 -24.65 -5.63 33.00
N PHE A 996 -23.70 -6.56 33.03
CA PHE A 996 -23.33 -7.39 31.89
C PHE A 996 -22.79 -8.74 32.37
N VAL A 997 -22.91 -9.75 31.52
CA VAL A 997 -22.58 -11.14 31.79
C VAL A 997 -21.70 -11.65 30.67
N ALA A 998 -20.67 -12.43 31.00
CA ALA A 998 -19.84 -13.09 30.01
C ALA A 998 -19.57 -14.53 30.41
N ILE A 999 -19.66 -15.45 29.44
CA ILE A 999 -19.39 -16.88 29.62
C ILE A 999 -18.53 -17.39 28.47
N HIS A 1000 -17.64 -18.34 28.74
CA HIS A 1000 -16.77 -18.94 27.72
C HIS A 1000 -16.48 -20.41 28.02
N THR A 1001 -16.00 -21.16 27.03
CA THR A 1001 -15.76 -22.62 27.12
C THR A 1001 -14.85 -23.02 28.29
N LYS A 1002 -13.81 -22.24 28.59
CA LYS A 1002 -12.96 -22.49 29.78
C LYS A 1002 -13.62 -22.20 31.14
N ALA A 1003 -14.79 -21.56 31.16
CA ALA A 1003 -15.58 -21.27 32.36
C ALA A 1003 -16.76 -22.26 32.54
N LYS A 1004 -16.86 -23.29 31.70
CA LYS A 1004 -17.81 -24.40 31.86
C LYS A 1004 -17.43 -25.25 33.08
N LEU A 1005 -18.39 -25.57 33.97
CA LEU A 1005 -18.18 -26.34 35.20
C LEU A 1005 -18.11 -27.85 34.97
#